data_AF-A0A9X1L8N2-F1
#
_entry.id   AF-A0A9X1L8N2-F1
#
_cell.length_a   1.000
_cell.length_b   1.000
_cell.length_c   1.000
_cell.angle_alpha   90.00
_cell.angle_beta   90.00
_cell.angle_gamma   90.00
#
_symmetry.space_group_name_H-M   'P 1'
#
loop_
_entity.id
_entity.type
_entity.pdbx_description
1 polymer ?
#
loop_
_entity_poly.entity_id
_entity_poly.type
_entity_poly.pdbx_seq_one_letter_code
_entity_poly.pdbx_strand_id
1 'polypeptide(L)'
;MKKLMPCLILFILFLQQISAQEQDGVVALQLPVRNSLRFNKYAINPTFSFVREQNKYVSFTNKREWVGFENAPQTYLFSYSGRFKENLGAGLGLFQQNYGILTTFGGVANIAYNAVINRDQNLTFGLNLAAYKSGVNSGDVVTNYQDPSLQNIPSNTLITINPGINYGTMFFDFGVSLNNIVAYNFTTSQMLEDNPEQSIQGHIMYTGYADSRGFFDESKFTGFVRSEFKKDQTILSGVVMLTVPKGIWAQVGYNTFYGASGGIGFNVTNNIGLEYNYEKAIGELNNFGSSHEITLAYKFNNNNKRFIYSGDEDEQGLLNSNRNKKRYSPRRKTTSKKPVVKAKPEADTSKETKINAEAENNRLAEEAKKQAEAEAAAKLEEERVAAETNAKAEAEKNRLAEEAKKQAEAEAAAKLEQERLAAEANAKAEAEKKRLAEEAKKQAEAEAAAKLEQERLAAEANAKAEAEKNRLAEEAKKQAEAEAAAKLEEERLAAEAKAKAEAEKNRLAEEAKKQAEAEAAAKLEQERLAAEAKAKAEAEKKRLAEEAEKALDTVMLDGVLIPASKDKESLEMKRLTELTVNARIDQQNLINRLKDAVASRKQDLADLKEENDLSEKGIYKQPKPFKSTSAENAKLEAIKSEIDDVLKSQSSRITKLESLYKTRLKNTRKAKDEVNTYYASEIEKLKSQQAEILKTRQILLNQLVQIKEDTDFERKRRIKRAAFDNEQERYNKDRGALKALKENTTVTEQTPTISESDFGEVIPNNILIINRVANVEAGYYLVLAVHSDTNKRDDFVRKVLQFGDSNVDFFYDVNSSKYYIYTKVFNDLASARSAMQNNKSTLYLSKSSIVNIQN
;
A
#
# COMPACT_ATOMS: atom_id res chain seq x y z
N MET A 1 34.88 -41.76 26.83
CA MET A 1 33.55 -41.19 26.51
C MET A 1 32.43 -41.90 27.30
N LYS A 2 32.35 -41.76 28.64
CA LYS A 2 31.26 -42.38 29.45
C LYS A 2 30.72 -41.51 30.62
N LYS A 3 31.19 -40.27 30.80
CA LYS A 3 30.75 -39.37 31.89
C LYS A 3 29.96 -38.12 31.46
N LEU A 4 29.82 -37.86 30.15
CA LEU A 4 29.03 -36.73 29.61
C LEU A 4 27.60 -37.10 29.19
N MET A 5 27.34 -38.40 28.99
CA MET A 5 26.02 -38.91 28.58
C MET A 5 24.88 -38.66 29.59
N PRO A 6 25.06 -38.79 30.93
CA PRO A 6 23.95 -38.56 31.86
C PRO A 6 23.56 -37.07 31.96
N CYS A 7 24.48 -36.12 31.77
CA CYS A 7 24.11 -34.69 31.73
C CYS A 7 23.31 -34.33 30.48
N LEU A 8 23.60 -34.92 29.32
CA LEU A 8 22.83 -34.69 28.10
C LEU A 8 21.39 -35.21 28.24
N ILE A 9 21.23 -36.40 28.83
CA ILE A 9 19.91 -37.01 29.06
C ILE A 9 19.12 -36.25 30.13
N LEU A 10 19.76 -35.77 31.19
CA LEU A 10 19.09 -34.96 32.22
C LEU A 10 18.64 -33.58 31.69
N PHE A 11 19.41 -32.99 30.77
CA PHE A 11 19.03 -31.72 30.11
C PHE A 11 17.84 -31.91 29.14
N ILE A 12 17.77 -33.04 28.44
CA ILE A 12 16.63 -33.40 27.57
C ILE A 12 15.36 -33.70 28.39
N LEU A 13 15.49 -34.34 29.56
CA LEU A 13 14.34 -34.66 30.42
C LEU A 13 13.76 -33.43 31.17
N PHE A 14 14.54 -32.37 31.40
CA PHE A 14 14.03 -31.11 31.96
C PHE A 14 13.34 -30.19 30.94
N LEU A 15 13.36 -30.54 29.65
CA LEU A 15 12.67 -29.81 28.57
C LEU A 15 11.27 -30.37 28.25
N GLN A 16 10.79 -31.41 28.95
CA GLN A 16 9.51 -32.09 28.65
C GLN A 16 8.37 -31.82 29.66
N GLN A 17 8.38 -30.68 30.36
CA GLN A 17 7.25 -30.26 31.20
C GLN A 17 6.71 -28.91 30.73
N ILE A 18 5.39 -28.86 30.48
CA ILE A 18 4.61 -27.73 29.96
C ILE A 18 4.79 -27.47 28.45
N SER A 19 4.42 -28.46 27.64
CA SER A 19 3.74 -28.18 26.37
C SER A 19 2.24 -28.11 26.65
N ALA A 20 1.77 -26.94 27.12
CA ALA A 20 0.35 -26.66 27.12
C ALA A 20 -0.10 -26.47 25.66
N GLN A 21 -1.30 -26.95 25.33
CA GLN A 21 -1.90 -26.73 24.01
C GLN A 21 -2.38 -25.28 23.88
N GLU A 22 -1.46 -24.36 23.59
CA GLU A 22 -1.83 -23.16 22.82
C GLU A 22 -1.84 -23.57 21.35
N GLN A 23 -3.03 -23.77 20.79
CA GLN A 23 -3.25 -23.54 19.37
C GLN A 23 -3.07 -22.04 19.15
N ASP A 24 -1.81 -21.64 19.00
CA ASP A 24 -1.41 -20.27 18.72
C ASP A 24 -2.21 -19.79 17.49
N GLY A 25 -3.04 -18.75 17.67
CA GLY A 25 -4.12 -18.36 16.75
C GLY A 25 -3.64 -17.71 15.45
N VAL A 26 -2.63 -18.30 14.83
CA VAL A 26 -1.81 -17.79 13.74
C VAL A 26 -2.29 -18.37 12.42
N VAL A 27 -2.65 -17.49 11.49
CA VAL A 27 -2.80 -17.87 10.08
C VAL A 27 -1.42 -17.81 9.43
N ALA A 28 -0.88 -18.96 9.01
CA ALA A 28 0.34 -19.01 8.24
C ALA A 28 0.18 -18.32 6.87
N LEU A 29 1.24 -17.71 6.35
CA LEU A 29 1.14 -16.89 5.14
C LEU A 29 0.83 -17.72 3.89
N GLN A 30 -0.36 -17.47 3.34
CA GLN A 30 -0.74 -17.92 2.00
C GLN A 30 -1.47 -16.79 1.27
N LEU A 31 -0.87 -16.23 0.22
CA LEU A 31 -1.51 -15.20 -0.61
C LEU A 31 -2.38 -15.87 -1.70
N PRO A 32 -3.70 -15.60 -1.79
CA PRO A 32 -4.60 -16.32 -2.69
C PRO A 32 -4.56 -15.84 -4.16
N VAL A 33 -3.58 -15.02 -4.55
CA VAL A 33 -3.34 -14.53 -5.92
C VAL A 33 -2.68 -15.58 -6.82
N ARG A 34 -3.37 -16.72 -6.96
CA ARG A 34 -2.89 -17.95 -7.60
C ARG A 34 -3.33 -18.14 -9.06
N ASN A 35 -4.31 -17.38 -9.53
CA ASN A 35 -4.95 -17.58 -10.83
C ASN A 35 -4.35 -16.71 -11.95
N SER A 36 -3.80 -15.54 -11.60
CA SER A 36 -3.16 -14.60 -12.52
C SER A 36 -1.76 -15.06 -12.93
N LEU A 37 -1.54 -15.31 -14.23
CA LEU A 37 -0.18 -15.34 -14.80
C LEU A 37 0.27 -13.97 -15.36
N ARG A 38 -0.47 -12.89 -15.09
CA ARG A 38 -0.17 -11.54 -15.61
C ARG A 38 0.45 -10.64 -14.54
N PHE A 39 -0.25 -10.49 -13.43
CA PHE A 39 0.13 -9.66 -12.29
C PHE A 39 0.48 -10.52 -11.06
N ASN A 40 1.21 -9.94 -10.10
CA ASN A 40 1.56 -10.56 -8.81
C ASN A 40 2.30 -11.91 -8.87
N LYS A 41 2.89 -12.29 -10.02
CA LYS A 41 3.52 -13.60 -10.22
C LYS A 41 4.57 -13.98 -9.17
N TYR A 42 5.23 -13.01 -8.53
CA TYR A 42 6.18 -13.26 -7.43
C TYR A 42 5.56 -14.03 -6.25
N ALA A 43 4.24 -13.95 -6.06
CA ALA A 43 3.49 -14.72 -5.06
C ALA A 43 3.20 -16.17 -5.51
N ILE A 44 3.26 -16.47 -6.82
CA ILE A 44 3.16 -17.83 -7.37
C ILE A 44 4.51 -18.54 -7.34
N ASN A 45 5.61 -17.82 -7.62
CA ASN A 45 6.98 -18.30 -7.43
C ASN A 45 7.94 -17.11 -7.21
N PRO A 46 8.89 -17.17 -6.25
CA PRO A 46 9.84 -16.09 -5.97
C PRO A 46 10.68 -15.62 -7.17
N THR A 47 10.86 -16.43 -8.22
CA THR A 47 11.66 -16.06 -9.41
C THR A 47 10.87 -15.23 -10.43
N PHE A 48 9.54 -15.17 -10.34
CA PHE A 48 8.68 -14.66 -11.41
C PHE A 48 8.52 -13.12 -11.46
N SER A 49 9.23 -12.36 -10.63
CA SER A 49 9.47 -10.94 -10.88
C SER A 49 10.51 -10.69 -11.99
N PHE A 50 11.24 -11.74 -12.40
CA PHE A 50 12.15 -11.72 -13.54
C PHE A 50 11.76 -12.73 -14.64
N VAL A 51 11.45 -13.98 -14.27
CA VAL A 51 11.14 -15.05 -15.24
C VAL A 51 9.91 -14.69 -16.06
N ARG A 52 10.08 -14.64 -17.39
CA ARG A 52 9.07 -14.18 -18.35
C ARG A 52 8.41 -12.84 -17.94
N GLU A 53 9.19 -11.94 -17.33
CA GLU A 53 8.75 -10.59 -16.97
C GLU A 53 9.66 -9.54 -17.58
N GLN A 54 9.03 -8.51 -18.17
CA GLN A 54 9.70 -7.43 -18.89
C GLN A 54 9.32 -6.06 -18.32
N ASN A 55 8.07 -5.93 -17.87
CA ASN A 55 7.49 -4.66 -17.45
C ASN A 55 7.53 -4.51 -15.93
N LYS A 56 7.26 -3.29 -15.47
CA LYS A 56 7.03 -2.98 -14.06
C LYS A 56 5.57 -2.61 -13.89
N TYR A 57 4.92 -3.19 -12.89
CA TYR A 57 3.52 -2.94 -12.59
C TYR A 57 3.38 -2.47 -11.16
N VAL A 58 2.64 -1.36 -10.95
CA VAL A 58 1.92 -1.16 -9.69
C VAL A 58 0.56 -1.82 -9.88
N SER A 59 0.14 -2.69 -8.96
CA SER A 59 -1.17 -3.33 -9.01
C SER A 59 -1.89 -3.29 -7.67
N PHE A 60 -3.22 -3.16 -7.74
CA PHE A 60 -4.12 -3.36 -6.62
C PHE A 60 -5.07 -4.51 -6.98
N THR A 61 -5.02 -5.57 -6.19
CA THR A 61 -5.86 -6.77 -6.34
C THR A 61 -6.76 -6.89 -5.12
N ASN A 62 -8.07 -7.02 -5.35
CA ASN A 62 -8.99 -7.52 -4.35
C ASN A 62 -9.47 -8.92 -4.76
N LYS A 63 -9.42 -9.86 -3.82
CA LYS A 63 -10.01 -11.19 -3.97
C LYS A 63 -10.96 -11.44 -2.82
N ARG A 64 -12.18 -11.84 -3.13
CA ARG A 64 -13.17 -12.35 -2.18
C ARG A 64 -13.41 -13.81 -2.50
N GLU A 65 -13.00 -14.69 -1.60
CA GLU A 65 -13.22 -16.13 -1.73
C GLU A 65 -14.62 -16.47 -1.19
N TRP A 66 -15.24 -17.51 -1.75
CA TRP A 66 -16.43 -18.15 -1.16
C TRP A 66 -17.60 -17.21 -0.83
N VAL A 67 -18.11 -16.47 -1.83
CA VAL A 67 -19.18 -15.47 -1.67
C VAL A 67 -20.52 -16.05 -1.17
N GLY A 68 -20.64 -17.37 -1.00
CA GLY A 68 -21.83 -18.06 -0.50
C GLY A 68 -22.18 -17.83 0.99
N PHE A 69 -21.31 -17.20 1.79
CA PHE A 69 -21.58 -16.90 3.20
C PHE A 69 -21.13 -15.49 3.64
N GLU A 70 -21.71 -15.01 4.74
CA GLU A 70 -21.35 -13.72 5.35
C GLU A 70 -19.97 -13.77 6.00
N ASN A 71 -19.21 -12.66 5.94
CA ASN A 71 -17.82 -12.58 6.41
C ASN A 71 -16.85 -13.58 5.75
N ALA A 72 -17.15 -14.01 4.52
CA ALA A 72 -16.28 -14.85 3.71
C ALA A 72 -14.89 -14.21 3.45
N PRO A 73 -13.82 -15.01 3.25
CA PRO A 73 -12.46 -14.50 3.25
C PRO A 73 -12.21 -13.43 2.18
N GLN A 74 -11.60 -12.33 2.59
CA GLN A 74 -11.31 -11.20 1.72
C GLN A 74 -9.84 -10.79 1.83
N THR A 75 -9.17 -10.76 0.69
CA THR A 75 -7.78 -10.31 0.56
C THR A 75 -7.72 -9.02 -0.26
N TYR A 76 -6.92 -8.08 0.22
CA TYR A 76 -6.43 -6.93 -0.53
C TYR A 76 -4.91 -7.05 -0.66
N LEU A 77 -4.39 -6.84 -1.87
CA LEU A 77 -2.96 -6.82 -2.17
C LEU A 77 -2.66 -5.57 -2.99
N PHE A 78 -1.87 -4.66 -2.44
CA PHE A 78 -1.18 -3.63 -3.20
C PHE A 78 0.24 -4.11 -3.49
N SER A 79 0.72 -3.97 -4.72
CA SER A 79 2.07 -4.41 -5.08
C SER A 79 2.74 -3.49 -6.09
N TYR A 80 4.07 -3.45 -6.04
CA TYR A 80 4.93 -2.91 -7.08
C TYR A 80 5.99 -3.95 -7.42
N SER A 81 5.95 -4.52 -8.62
CA SER A 81 6.88 -5.59 -9.01
C SER A 81 7.20 -5.61 -10.50
N GLY A 82 8.32 -6.25 -10.83
CA GLY A 82 8.75 -6.48 -12.21
C GLY A 82 10.26 -6.42 -12.38
N ARG A 83 10.69 -6.23 -13.63
CA ARG A 83 12.11 -6.20 -14.00
C ARG A 83 12.71 -4.79 -13.86
N PHE A 84 13.74 -4.67 -13.02
CA PHE A 84 14.41 -3.39 -12.74
C PHE A 84 15.75 -3.25 -13.44
N LYS A 85 16.47 -4.36 -13.66
CA LYS A 85 17.72 -4.41 -14.44
C LYS A 85 17.73 -5.62 -15.37
N GLU A 86 18.77 -5.68 -16.21
CA GLU A 86 19.06 -6.76 -17.17
C GLU A 86 19.04 -8.15 -16.52
N ASN A 87 19.50 -8.25 -15.28
CA ASN A 87 19.65 -9.47 -14.47
C ASN A 87 18.91 -9.42 -13.12
N LEU A 88 18.03 -8.43 -12.90
CA LEU A 88 17.38 -8.22 -11.61
C LEU A 88 15.88 -7.89 -11.75
N GLY A 89 15.05 -8.78 -11.21
CA GLY A 89 13.66 -8.54 -10.86
C GLY A 89 13.54 -8.24 -9.37
N ALA A 90 12.51 -7.48 -9.00
CA ALA A 90 12.18 -7.22 -7.61
C ALA A 90 10.67 -7.04 -7.44
N GLY A 91 10.20 -7.11 -6.21
CA GLY A 91 8.82 -6.81 -5.85
C GLY A 91 8.69 -6.33 -4.42
N LEU A 92 7.69 -5.50 -4.17
CA LEU A 92 7.20 -5.16 -2.85
C LEU A 92 5.68 -5.28 -2.87
N GLY A 93 5.13 -6.11 -2.00
CA GLY A 93 3.70 -6.25 -1.76
C GLY A 93 3.33 -5.81 -0.35
N LEU A 94 2.18 -5.17 -0.19
CA LEU A 94 1.49 -4.92 1.08
C LEU A 94 0.12 -5.59 0.99
N PHE A 95 -0.23 -6.40 1.98
CA PHE A 95 -1.44 -7.18 1.96
C PHE A 95 -2.21 -7.09 3.28
N GLN A 96 -3.53 -7.20 3.15
CA GLN A 96 -4.46 -7.41 4.26
C GLN A 96 -5.38 -8.58 3.89
N GLN A 97 -5.48 -9.56 4.79
CA GLN A 97 -6.35 -10.72 4.66
C GLN A 97 -7.28 -10.78 5.87
N ASN A 98 -8.58 -10.76 5.62
CA ASN A 98 -9.62 -10.90 6.62
C ASN A 98 -10.25 -12.30 6.45
N TYR A 99 -10.18 -13.14 7.47
CA TYR A 99 -10.75 -14.48 7.54
C TYR A 99 -11.78 -14.51 8.68
N GLY A 100 -13.00 -14.06 8.41
CA GLY A 100 -13.97 -13.78 9.48
C GLY A 100 -13.42 -12.75 10.46
N ILE A 101 -13.31 -13.13 11.74
CA ILE A 101 -12.75 -12.28 12.81
C ILE A 101 -11.20 -12.24 12.82
N LEU A 102 -10.51 -13.10 12.07
CA LEU A 102 -9.03 -13.09 12.00
C LEU A 102 -8.58 -12.08 10.94
N THR A 103 -7.70 -11.17 11.31
CA THR A 103 -7.08 -10.20 10.40
C THR A 103 -5.57 -10.39 10.37
N THR A 104 -5.02 -10.57 9.17
CA THR A 104 -3.59 -10.61 8.92
C THR A 104 -3.19 -9.43 8.04
N PHE A 105 -2.26 -8.60 8.51
CA PHE A 105 -1.71 -7.47 7.76
C PHE A 105 -0.19 -7.58 7.68
N GLY A 106 0.40 -7.35 6.50
CA GLY A 106 1.84 -7.42 6.34
C GLY A 106 2.36 -7.00 4.99
N GLY A 107 3.63 -7.30 4.76
CA GLY A 107 4.30 -7.07 3.49
C GLY A 107 5.17 -8.24 3.05
N VAL A 108 5.42 -8.31 1.74
CA VAL A 108 6.34 -9.26 1.10
C VAL A 108 7.34 -8.47 0.27
N ALA A 109 8.62 -8.59 0.60
CA ALA A 109 9.71 -8.17 -0.26
C ALA A 109 10.17 -9.35 -1.12
N ASN A 110 10.33 -9.12 -2.41
CA ASN A 110 10.80 -10.08 -3.39
C ASN A 110 12.07 -9.58 -4.09
N ILE A 111 13.02 -10.47 -4.31
CA ILE A 111 14.17 -10.26 -5.19
C ILE A 111 14.38 -11.49 -6.08
N ALA A 112 14.62 -11.27 -7.37
CA ALA A 112 14.97 -12.33 -8.32
C ALA A 112 16.22 -11.94 -9.12
N TYR A 113 17.29 -12.71 -8.98
CA TYR A 113 18.56 -12.51 -9.68
C TYR A 113 18.76 -13.58 -10.76
N ASN A 114 19.06 -13.14 -11.98
CA ASN A 114 19.22 -14.02 -13.13
C ASN A 114 20.68 -14.13 -13.58
N ALA A 115 21.25 -15.33 -13.44
CA ALA A 115 22.53 -15.70 -14.03
C ALA A 115 22.32 -16.22 -15.45
N VAL A 116 22.90 -15.55 -16.45
CA VAL A 116 22.91 -16.03 -17.84
C VAL A 116 24.00 -17.09 -17.98
N ILE A 117 23.63 -18.29 -18.40
CA ILE A 117 24.57 -19.39 -18.66
C ILE A 117 24.98 -19.39 -20.13
N ASN A 118 24.00 -19.24 -21.02
CA ASN A 118 24.18 -19.16 -22.47
C ASN A 118 23.08 -18.26 -23.06
N ARG A 119 23.14 -17.96 -24.36
CA ARG A 119 22.18 -17.09 -25.06
C ARG A 119 20.72 -17.46 -24.79
N ASP A 120 20.43 -18.75 -24.80
CA ASP A 120 19.08 -19.31 -24.66
C ASP A 120 18.90 -20.12 -23.35
N GLN A 121 19.83 -20.00 -22.39
CA GLN A 121 19.81 -20.73 -21.12
C GLN A 121 20.17 -19.81 -19.94
N ASN A 122 19.33 -19.78 -18.92
CA ASN A 122 19.51 -18.95 -17.74
C ASN A 122 19.11 -19.67 -16.45
N LEU A 123 19.60 -19.17 -15.33
CA LEU A 123 19.30 -19.66 -13.99
C LEU A 123 18.92 -18.48 -13.10
N THR A 124 17.64 -18.37 -12.79
CA THR A 124 17.11 -17.34 -11.89
C THR A 124 16.99 -17.89 -10.48
N PHE A 125 17.55 -17.16 -9.52
CA PHE A 125 17.37 -17.37 -8.09
C PHE A 125 16.37 -16.35 -7.56
N GLY A 126 15.43 -16.76 -6.71
CA GLY A 126 14.38 -15.91 -6.17
C GLY A 126 14.26 -16.05 -4.66
N LEU A 127 13.85 -14.98 -3.98
CA LEU A 127 13.61 -14.99 -2.54
C LEU A 127 12.42 -14.06 -2.22
N ASN A 128 11.39 -14.62 -1.57
CA ASN A 128 10.35 -13.84 -0.89
C ASN A 128 10.64 -13.83 0.61
N LEU A 129 10.83 -12.63 1.16
CA LEU A 129 10.84 -12.38 2.60
C LEU A 129 9.54 -11.68 2.97
N ALA A 130 8.74 -12.28 3.84
CA ALA A 130 7.49 -11.70 4.31
C ALA A 130 7.55 -11.38 5.80
N ALA A 131 6.92 -10.28 6.19
CA ALA A 131 6.74 -9.88 7.58
C ALA A 131 5.29 -9.45 7.79
N TYR A 132 4.58 -10.06 8.73
CA TYR A 132 3.15 -9.84 8.92
C TYR A 132 2.72 -10.00 10.38
N LYS A 133 1.61 -9.37 10.71
CA LYS A 133 0.94 -9.42 12.00
C LYS A 133 -0.42 -10.09 11.80
N SER A 134 -0.67 -11.18 12.53
CA SER A 134 -1.93 -11.93 12.52
C SER A 134 -2.58 -11.87 13.91
N GLY A 135 -3.91 -11.78 13.98
CA GLY A 135 -4.64 -11.79 15.23
C GLY A 135 -6.15 -11.58 15.05
N VAL A 136 -6.89 -11.61 16.15
CA VAL A 136 -8.35 -11.39 16.15
C VAL A 136 -8.66 -9.90 16.13
N ASN A 137 -9.59 -9.50 15.26
CA ASN A 137 -10.20 -8.18 15.27
C ASN A 137 -11.41 -8.17 16.23
N SER A 138 -11.20 -7.77 17.48
CA SER A 138 -12.27 -7.65 18.48
C SER A 138 -13.38 -6.66 18.10
N GLY A 139 -13.20 -5.83 17.05
CA GLY A 139 -14.25 -4.96 16.51
C GLY A 139 -15.34 -5.68 15.71
N ASP A 140 -15.01 -6.84 15.11
CA ASP A 140 -15.92 -7.67 14.31
C ASP A 140 -16.57 -8.79 15.15
N VAL A 141 -16.17 -8.91 16.42
CA VAL A 141 -16.67 -9.90 17.36
C VAL A 141 -18.00 -9.44 17.95
N VAL A 142 -19.10 -10.12 17.57
CA VAL A 142 -20.44 -9.88 18.12
C VAL A 142 -20.71 -10.87 19.25
N THR A 143 -20.79 -10.40 20.49
CA THR A 143 -21.14 -11.22 21.66
C THR A 143 -22.35 -10.66 22.42
N ASN A 144 -23.15 -11.56 23.00
CA ASN A 144 -24.29 -11.20 23.84
C ASN A 144 -23.87 -10.67 25.23
N TYR A 145 -22.62 -10.91 25.63
CA TYR A 145 -21.99 -10.45 26.87
C TYR A 145 -20.53 -10.11 26.58
N GLN A 146 -19.97 -9.14 27.31
CA GLN A 146 -18.55 -8.82 27.23
C GLN A 146 -17.74 -9.98 27.84
N ASP A 147 -16.97 -10.69 27.02
CA ASP A 147 -16.09 -11.78 27.46
C ASP A 147 -14.67 -11.22 27.70
N PRO A 148 -14.15 -11.27 28.95
CA PRO A 148 -12.81 -10.77 29.27
C PRO A 148 -11.69 -11.48 28.50
N SER A 149 -11.89 -12.72 28.03
CA SER A 149 -10.89 -13.44 27.22
C SER A 149 -10.66 -12.78 25.85
N LEU A 150 -11.69 -12.11 25.30
CA LEU A 150 -11.64 -11.46 23.99
C LEU A 150 -11.05 -10.03 24.04
N GLN A 151 -10.81 -9.52 25.25
CA GLN A 151 -10.26 -8.17 25.49
C GLN A 151 -8.72 -8.12 25.42
N ASN A 152 -8.04 -9.27 25.60
CA ASN A 152 -6.58 -9.38 25.68
C ASN A 152 -5.99 -10.44 24.71
N ILE A 153 -6.64 -10.69 23.57
CA ILE A 153 -6.10 -11.64 22.58
C ILE A 153 -4.77 -11.11 22.03
N PRO A 154 -3.64 -11.82 22.20
CA PRO A 154 -2.36 -11.38 21.68
C PRO A 154 -2.36 -11.45 20.15
N SER A 155 -1.75 -10.46 19.52
CA SER A 155 -1.46 -10.48 18.09
C SER A 155 -0.06 -11.02 17.84
N ASN A 156 0.06 -12.00 16.95
CA ASN A 156 1.32 -12.66 16.61
C ASN A 156 2.00 -11.97 15.44
N THR A 157 3.30 -11.69 15.56
CA THR A 157 4.11 -11.08 14.49
C THR A 157 5.07 -12.11 13.94
N LEU A 158 4.95 -12.42 12.66
CA LEU A 158 5.70 -13.47 12.00
C LEU A 158 6.59 -12.93 10.88
N ILE A 159 7.74 -13.59 10.69
CA ILE A 159 8.53 -13.50 9.46
C ILE A 159 8.56 -14.87 8.79
N THR A 160 8.31 -14.91 7.48
CA THR A 160 8.51 -16.10 6.66
C THR A 160 9.48 -15.88 5.50
N ILE A 161 10.20 -16.96 5.16
CA ILE A 161 11.21 -16.97 4.09
C ILE A 161 10.80 -18.02 3.06
N ASN A 162 10.86 -17.66 1.78
CA ASN A 162 10.47 -18.54 0.67
C ASN A 162 11.51 -18.41 -0.47
N PRO A 163 12.56 -19.26 -0.50
CA PRO A 163 13.52 -19.30 -1.59
C PRO A 163 12.96 -20.05 -2.80
N GLY A 164 13.48 -19.73 -3.99
CA GLY A 164 13.17 -20.46 -5.22
C GLY A 164 14.29 -20.39 -6.25
N ILE A 165 14.30 -21.35 -7.16
CA ILE A 165 15.24 -21.45 -8.28
C ILE A 165 14.48 -21.84 -9.54
N ASN A 166 14.86 -21.28 -10.68
CA ASN A 166 14.25 -21.54 -11.98
C ASN A 166 15.32 -21.60 -13.07
N TYR A 167 15.40 -22.73 -13.76
CA TYR A 167 16.22 -22.92 -14.96
C TYR A 167 15.37 -22.62 -16.20
N GLY A 168 15.69 -21.53 -16.88
CA GLY A 168 14.99 -21.07 -18.08
C GLY A 168 15.73 -21.45 -19.36
N THR A 169 14.98 -21.89 -20.36
CA THR A 169 15.43 -22.13 -21.74
C THR A 169 14.76 -21.11 -22.69
N MET A 170 14.92 -21.26 -24.01
CA MET A 170 14.23 -20.42 -24.99
C MET A 170 12.70 -20.36 -24.78
N PHE A 171 12.06 -21.51 -24.50
CA PHE A 171 10.58 -21.62 -24.39
C PHE A 171 10.07 -22.27 -23.11
N PHE A 172 10.89 -23.11 -22.44
CA PHE A 172 10.51 -23.80 -21.21
C PHE A 172 11.24 -23.24 -19.99
N ASP A 173 10.57 -23.19 -18.85
CA ASP A 173 11.14 -22.84 -17.56
C ASP A 173 10.78 -23.92 -16.53
N PHE A 174 11.79 -24.46 -15.85
CA PHE A 174 11.64 -25.49 -14.83
C PHE A 174 12.09 -24.91 -13.50
N GLY A 175 11.29 -25.01 -12.45
CA GLY A 175 11.66 -24.43 -11.17
C GLY A 175 11.17 -25.18 -9.95
N VAL A 176 11.80 -24.86 -8.83
CA VAL A 176 11.49 -25.38 -7.49
C VAL A 176 11.47 -24.20 -6.53
N SER A 177 10.47 -24.11 -5.67
CA SER A 177 10.40 -23.16 -4.56
C SER A 177 10.03 -23.85 -3.26
N LEU A 178 10.49 -23.30 -2.15
CA LEU A 178 10.13 -23.73 -0.80
C LEU A 178 9.29 -22.62 -0.19
N ASN A 179 8.06 -22.94 0.22
CA ASN A 179 7.15 -21.98 0.85
C ASN A 179 7.20 -22.17 2.38
N ASN A 180 7.23 -21.05 3.10
CA ASN A 180 7.29 -20.95 4.56
C ASN A 180 8.32 -21.90 5.23
N ILE A 181 9.52 -22.01 4.64
CA ILE A 181 10.59 -22.91 5.15
C ILE A 181 11.13 -22.44 6.50
N VAL A 182 11.11 -21.14 6.74
CA VAL A 182 11.24 -20.51 8.06
C VAL A 182 9.95 -19.75 8.33
N ALA A 183 9.41 -19.90 9.53
CA ALA A 183 8.25 -19.17 10.04
C ALA A 183 8.50 -18.87 11.52
N TYR A 184 9.03 -17.68 11.83
CA TYR A 184 9.41 -17.30 13.20
C TYR A 184 8.37 -16.34 13.78
N ASN A 185 7.77 -16.69 14.93
CA ASN A 185 6.85 -15.82 15.67
C ASN A 185 7.62 -15.02 16.73
N PHE A 186 7.67 -13.70 16.57
CA PHE A 186 8.33 -12.78 17.51
C PHE A 186 7.58 -12.61 18.82
N THR A 187 6.26 -12.86 18.84
CA THR A 187 5.45 -12.74 20.05
C THR A 187 5.74 -13.88 21.03
N THR A 188 5.77 -15.12 20.54
CA THR A 188 6.14 -16.31 21.34
C THR A 188 7.65 -16.58 21.35
N SER A 189 8.43 -15.86 20.53
CA SER A 189 9.88 -16.05 20.32
C SER A 189 10.28 -17.46 19.83
N GLN A 190 9.35 -18.19 19.23
CA GLN A 190 9.51 -19.57 18.76
C GLN A 190 9.33 -19.69 17.24
N MET A 191 9.83 -20.78 16.67
CA MET A 191 9.44 -21.18 15.31
C MET A 191 8.02 -21.74 15.35
N LEU A 192 7.22 -21.49 14.31
CA LEU A 192 5.90 -22.09 14.16
C LEU A 192 6.04 -23.58 13.89
N GLU A 193 5.84 -24.40 14.92
CA GLU A 193 5.81 -25.86 14.80
C GLU A 193 4.60 -26.29 13.94
N ASP A 194 4.78 -27.36 13.18
CA ASP A 194 3.72 -27.98 12.36
C ASP A 194 2.93 -27.04 11.42
N ASN A 195 3.62 -26.04 10.85
CA ASN A 195 3.05 -25.12 9.85
C ASN A 195 2.41 -25.87 8.64
N PRO A 196 1.07 -25.82 8.45
CA PRO A 196 0.38 -26.54 7.38
C PRO A 196 0.61 -25.91 5.99
N GLU A 197 1.03 -24.65 5.95
CA GLU A 197 1.37 -23.91 4.72
C GLU A 197 2.88 -23.96 4.41
N GLN A 198 3.65 -24.81 5.10
CA GLN A 198 4.99 -25.18 4.67
C GLN A 198 4.89 -26.17 3.50
N SER A 199 5.53 -25.85 2.37
CA SER A 199 5.42 -26.67 1.17
C SER A 199 6.68 -26.69 0.31
N ILE A 200 6.85 -27.78 -0.44
CA ILE A 200 7.79 -27.85 -1.57
C ILE A 200 6.97 -27.74 -2.85
N GLN A 201 7.32 -26.80 -3.72
CA GLN A 201 6.63 -26.55 -4.99
C GLN A 201 7.58 -26.82 -6.15
N GLY A 202 7.17 -27.64 -7.10
CA GLY A 202 7.84 -27.82 -8.39
C GLY A 202 6.95 -27.33 -9.53
N HIS A 203 7.51 -26.66 -10.54
CA HIS A 203 6.76 -26.15 -11.68
C HIS A 203 7.45 -26.34 -13.03
N ILE A 204 6.64 -26.35 -14.08
CA ILE A 204 7.02 -26.27 -15.48
C ILE A 204 6.17 -25.16 -16.13
N MET A 205 6.83 -24.22 -16.80
CA MET A 205 6.18 -23.23 -17.65
C MET A 205 6.64 -23.42 -19.10
N TYR A 206 5.73 -23.24 -20.04
CA TYR A 206 6.01 -23.10 -21.46
C TYR A 206 5.49 -21.74 -21.93
N THR A 207 6.33 -20.96 -22.62
CA THR A 207 5.93 -19.70 -23.26
C THR A 207 6.31 -19.76 -24.74
N GLY A 208 5.32 -19.66 -25.62
CA GLY A 208 5.47 -19.61 -27.07
C GLY A 208 4.79 -18.39 -27.69
N TYR A 209 5.09 -18.11 -28.95
CA TYR A 209 4.49 -17.01 -29.71
C TYR A 209 3.89 -17.55 -31.01
N ALA A 210 2.69 -17.08 -31.36
CA ALA A 210 2.00 -17.44 -32.60
C ALA A 210 2.38 -16.46 -33.72
N ASP A 211 3.03 -16.96 -34.77
CA ASP A 211 3.15 -16.28 -36.06
C ASP A 211 1.86 -16.56 -36.86
N SER A 212 0.96 -15.57 -36.91
CA SER A 212 -0.34 -15.69 -37.58
C SER A 212 -0.77 -14.36 -38.16
N ARG A 213 -1.63 -14.35 -39.19
CA ARG A 213 -2.10 -13.09 -39.80
C ARG A 213 -3.41 -12.64 -39.20
N GLY A 214 -3.46 -11.41 -38.69
CA GLY A 214 -4.71 -10.74 -38.32
C GLY A 214 -4.77 -10.38 -36.84
N PHE A 215 -5.85 -10.74 -36.16
CA PHE A 215 -6.08 -10.38 -34.75
C PHE A 215 -5.11 -11.08 -33.80
N PHE A 216 -4.75 -12.33 -34.08
CA PHE A 216 -3.88 -13.17 -33.25
C PHE A 216 -2.39 -13.10 -33.64
N ASP A 217 -1.99 -12.13 -34.48
CA ASP A 217 -0.58 -11.91 -34.81
C ASP A 217 0.24 -11.63 -33.53
N GLU A 218 1.46 -12.15 -33.47
CA GLU A 218 2.39 -12.10 -32.34
C GLU A 218 1.79 -12.54 -30.97
N SER A 219 0.70 -13.32 -30.94
CA SER A 219 0.04 -13.72 -29.67
C SER A 219 0.92 -14.63 -28.82
N LYS A 220 1.06 -14.28 -27.53
CA LYS A 220 1.83 -15.04 -26.54
C LYS A 220 0.95 -16.09 -25.88
N PHE A 221 1.34 -17.34 -26.00
CA PHE A 221 0.73 -18.48 -25.30
C PHE A 221 1.62 -18.87 -24.12
N THR A 222 1.06 -18.93 -22.91
CA THR A 222 1.76 -19.38 -21.71
C THR A 222 0.98 -20.52 -21.06
N GLY A 223 1.57 -21.70 -20.99
CA GLY A 223 1.09 -22.82 -20.18
C GLY A 223 1.94 -22.97 -18.93
N PHE A 224 1.31 -23.11 -17.77
CA PHE A 224 1.97 -23.27 -16.47
C PHE A 224 1.37 -24.45 -15.72
N VAL A 225 2.20 -25.35 -15.21
CA VAL A 225 1.80 -26.48 -14.36
C VAL A 225 2.70 -26.51 -13.14
N ARG A 226 2.12 -26.69 -11.95
CA ARG A 226 2.85 -26.86 -10.69
C ARG A 226 2.23 -27.93 -9.81
N SER A 227 3.10 -28.62 -9.06
CA SER A 227 2.73 -29.51 -7.96
C SER A 227 3.29 -28.94 -6.66
N GLU A 228 2.44 -28.83 -5.66
CA GLU A 228 2.76 -28.29 -4.34
C GLU A 228 2.51 -29.38 -3.28
N PHE A 229 3.59 -29.80 -2.63
CA PHE A 229 3.62 -30.86 -1.64
C PHE A 229 3.63 -30.22 -0.24
N LYS A 230 2.49 -30.27 0.45
CA LYS A 230 2.32 -29.90 1.87
C LYS A 230 2.39 -31.15 2.75
N LYS A 231 2.45 -30.97 4.07
CA LYS A 231 2.52 -32.07 5.06
C LYS A 231 1.40 -33.12 4.87
N ASP A 232 0.16 -32.64 4.72
CA ASP A 232 -1.04 -33.49 4.73
C ASP A 232 -1.78 -33.56 3.38
N GLN A 233 -1.32 -32.81 2.35
CA GLN A 233 -1.97 -32.76 1.04
C GLN A 233 -1.00 -32.44 -0.11
N THR A 234 -1.30 -32.93 -1.30
CA THR A 234 -0.62 -32.54 -2.55
C THR A 234 -1.59 -31.79 -3.45
N ILE A 235 -1.25 -30.56 -3.82
CA ILE A 235 -2.07 -29.68 -4.67
C ILE A 235 -1.43 -29.63 -6.06
N LEU A 236 -2.14 -30.14 -7.06
CA LEU A 236 -1.77 -29.99 -8.47
C LEU A 236 -2.55 -28.80 -9.05
N SER A 237 -1.87 -27.92 -9.79
CA SER A 237 -2.54 -26.87 -10.54
C SER A 237 -1.92 -26.62 -11.91
N GLY A 238 -2.79 -26.32 -12.87
CA GLY A 238 -2.44 -25.92 -14.22
C GLY A 238 -3.20 -24.66 -14.62
N VAL A 239 -2.53 -23.73 -15.30
CA VAL A 239 -3.13 -22.51 -15.85
C VAL A 239 -2.60 -22.32 -17.27
N VAL A 240 -3.50 -22.01 -18.21
CA VAL A 240 -3.18 -21.68 -19.60
C VAL A 240 -3.67 -20.27 -19.88
N MET A 241 -2.80 -19.43 -20.41
CA MET A 241 -3.07 -18.04 -20.80
C MET A 241 -2.78 -17.82 -22.28
N LEU A 242 -3.67 -17.11 -22.95
CA LEU A 242 -3.44 -16.49 -24.26
C LEU A 242 -3.46 -14.97 -24.11
N THR A 243 -2.36 -14.30 -24.44
CA THR A 243 -2.26 -12.84 -24.52
C THR A 243 -2.17 -12.41 -25.98
N VAL A 244 -3.05 -11.50 -26.39
CA VAL A 244 -3.10 -10.90 -27.73
C VAL A 244 -2.50 -9.48 -27.67
N PRO A 245 -1.60 -9.07 -28.59
CA PRO A 245 -0.97 -7.73 -28.60
C PRO A 245 -1.95 -6.56 -28.77
N LYS A 246 -3.24 -6.84 -28.99
CA LYS A 246 -4.34 -5.86 -28.86
C LYS A 246 -4.68 -5.50 -27.41
N GLY A 247 -3.87 -5.97 -26.45
CA GLY A 247 -4.04 -5.72 -25.03
C GLY A 247 -5.26 -6.43 -24.47
N ILE A 248 -5.51 -7.67 -24.90
CA ILE A 248 -6.55 -8.53 -24.38
C ILE A 248 -5.88 -9.86 -24.03
N TRP A 249 -6.18 -10.41 -22.86
CA TRP A 249 -5.76 -11.75 -22.49
C TRP A 249 -6.91 -12.52 -21.86
N ALA A 250 -6.87 -13.84 -22.04
CA ALA A 250 -7.78 -14.77 -21.38
C ALA A 250 -6.95 -15.91 -20.78
N GLN A 251 -7.37 -16.40 -19.63
CA GLN A 251 -6.73 -17.49 -18.93
C GLN A 251 -7.77 -18.48 -18.38
N VAL A 252 -7.42 -19.76 -18.37
CA VAL A 252 -8.22 -20.83 -17.77
C VAL A 252 -7.32 -21.71 -16.93
N GLY A 253 -7.82 -22.17 -15.80
CA GLY A 253 -7.04 -22.92 -14.83
C GLY A 253 -7.84 -23.99 -14.13
N TYR A 254 -7.11 -24.93 -13.55
CA TYR A 254 -7.63 -25.97 -12.68
C TYR A 254 -6.67 -26.20 -11.53
N ASN A 255 -7.21 -26.32 -10.32
CA ASN A 255 -6.49 -26.61 -9.10
C ASN A 255 -7.25 -27.72 -8.35
N THR A 256 -6.54 -28.76 -7.90
CA THR A 256 -7.19 -29.91 -7.25
C THR A 256 -7.87 -29.58 -5.92
N PHE A 257 -7.49 -28.49 -5.25
CA PHE A 257 -8.07 -28.02 -4.00
C PHE A 257 -9.10 -26.89 -4.22
N TYR A 258 -8.75 -25.86 -4.99
CA TYR A 258 -9.61 -24.68 -5.21
C TYR A 258 -10.58 -24.79 -6.40
N GLY A 259 -10.51 -25.86 -7.20
CA GLY A 259 -11.40 -26.10 -8.34
C GLY A 259 -10.96 -25.42 -9.64
N ALA A 260 -11.92 -25.11 -10.50
CA ALA A 260 -11.67 -24.52 -11.82
C ALA A 260 -11.68 -22.99 -11.76
N SER A 261 -10.80 -22.34 -12.52
CA SER A 261 -10.73 -20.89 -12.65
C SER A 261 -10.76 -20.44 -14.11
N GLY A 262 -11.31 -19.26 -14.34
CA GLY A 262 -11.39 -18.60 -15.64
C GLY A 262 -11.25 -17.10 -15.47
N GLY A 263 -10.43 -16.48 -16.31
CA GLY A 263 -10.06 -15.09 -16.21
C GLY A 263 -10.00 -14.39 -17.55
N ILE A 264 -10.35 -13.11 -17.55
CA ILE A 264 -10.19 -12.22 -18.70
C ILE A 264 -9.57 -10.90 -18.23
N GLY A 265 -8.74 -10.30 -19.05
CA GLY A 265 -8.19 -8.99 -18.79
C GLY A 265 -7.94 -8.20 -20.06
N PHE A 266 -7.90 -6.88 -19.90
CA PHE A 266 -7.71 -5.96 -21.00
C PHE A 266 -6.99 -4.67 -20.57
N ASN A 267 -6.20 -4.13 -21.48
CA ASN A 267 -5.56 -2.82 -21.35
C ASN A 267 -6.58 -1.73 -21.73
N VAL A 268 -7.09 -1.00 -20.74
CA VAL A 268 -7.96 0.18 -20.95
C VAL A 268 -7.18 1.23 -21.75
N THR A 269 -5.94 1.48 -21.35
CA THR A 269 -4.96 2.31 -22.08
C THR A 269 -3.65 1.51 -22.19
N ASN A 270 -2.66 1.99 -22.95
CA ASN A 270 -1.34 1.34 -23.03
C ASN A 270 -0.65 1.16 -21.65
N ASN A 271 -1.09 1.90 -20.63
CA ASN A 271 -0.53 1.91 -19.29
C ASN A 271 -1.48 1.41 -18.20
N ILE A 272 -2.78 1.23 -18.46
CA ILE A 272 -3.76 0.77 -17.45
C ILE A 272 -4.37 -0.54 -17.90
N GLY A 273 -4.15 -1.60 -17.13
CA GLY A 273 -4.75 -2.93 -17.31
C GLY A 273 -5.77 -3.23 -16.23
N LEU A 274 -6.86 -3.90 -16.62
CA LEU A 274 -7.84 -4.49 -15.71
C LEU A 274 -7.88 -6.00 -15.95
N GLU A 275 -7.95 -6.79 -14.89
CA GLU A 275 -8.18 -8.24 -14.94
C GLU A 275 -9.29 -8.64 -13.98
N TYR A 276 -10.14 -9.56 -14.42
CA TYR A 276 -11.17 -10.21 -13.63
C TYR A 276 -11.03 -11.72 -13.72
N ASN A 277 -10.92 -12.37 -12.56
CA ASN A 277 -10.83 -13.79 -12.38
C ASN A 277 -12.03 -14.30 -11.60
N TYR A 278 -12.59 -15.40 -12.07
CA TYR A 278 -13.64 -16.17 -11.42
C TYR A 278 -13.10 -17.57 -11.13
N GLU A 279 -13.28 -18.04 -9.91
CA GLU A 279 -12.85 -19.36 -9.47
C GLU A 279 -14.04 -20.06 -8.79
N LYS A 280 -14.27 -21.32 -9.13
CA LYS A 280 -15.33 -22.14 -8.57
C LYS A 280 -14.75 -23.45 -8.07
N ALA A 281 -14.92 -23.68 -6.77
CA ALA A 281 -14.60 -24.93 -6.10
C ALA A 281 -15.34 -26.11 -6.74
N ILE A 282 -14.63 -27.24 -6.84
CA ILE A 282 -15.14 -28.52 -7.36
C ILE A 282 -14.81 -29.58 -6.31
N GLY A 283 -15.73 -30.50 -6.04
CA GLY A 283 -15.61 -31.45 -4.93
C GLY A 283 -16.15 -30.89 -3.62
N GLU A 284 -15.50 -31.21 -2.50
CA GLU A 284 -15.98 -30.95 -1.14
C GLU A 284 -16.23 -29.46 -0.85
N LEU A 285 -15.46 -28.57 -1.47
CA LEU A 285 -15.59 -27.12 -1.29
C LEU A 285 -16.67 -26.46 -2.18
N ASN A 286 -17.39 -27.20 -3.04
CA ASN A 286 -18.38 -26.62 -3.96
C ASN A 286 -19.55 -25.89 -3.26
N ASN A 287 -19.83 -26.22 -1.99
CA ASN A 287 -20.91 -25.60 -1.21
C ASN A 287 -20.59 -24.18 -0.71
N PHE A 288 -19.33 -23.74 -0.74
CA PHE A 288 -18.92 -22.42 -0.25
C PHE A 288 -19.14 -21.28 -1.28
N GLY A 289 -19.62 -21.60 -2.48
CA GLY A 289 -19.89 -20.63 -3.55
C GLY A 289 -18.65 -20.26 -4.36
N SER A 290 -18.77 -19.20 -5.17
CA SER A 290 -17.71 -18.74 -6.07
C SER A 290 -16.76 -17.74 -5.42
N SER A 291 -15.53 -17.72 -5.91
CA SER A 291 -14.48 -16.76 -5.57
C SER A 291 -14.28 -15.78 -6.72
N HIS A 292 -14.15 -14.49 -6.40
CA HIS A 292 -14.03 -13.40 -7.37
C HIS A 292 -12.77 -12.59 -7.08
N GLU A 293 -11.98 -12.30 -8.11
CA GLU A 293 -10.70 -11.61 -8.00
C GLU A 293 -10.62 -10.53 -9.08
N ILE A 294 -10.45 -9.27 -8.67
CA ILE A 294 -10.34 -8.10 -9.53
C ILE A 294 -8.95 -7.49 -9.33
N THR A 295 -8.21 -7.28 -10.42
CA THR A 295 -6.91 -6.57 -10.39
C THR A 295 -6.96 -5.35 -11.29
N LEU A 296 -6.59 -4.20 -10.73
CA LEU A 296 -6.26 -2.98 -11.47
C LEU A 296 -4.73 -2.80 -11.46
N ALA A 297 -4.13 -2.60 -12.63
CA ALA A 297 -2.68 -2.48 -12.76
C ALA A 297 -2.27 -1.28 -13.62
N TYR A 298 -1.20 -0.59 -13.21
CA TYR A 298 -0.52 0.43 -13.98
C TYR A 298 0.83 -0.08 -14.48
N LYS A 299 0.96 -0.26 -15.79
CA LYS A 299 2.18 -0.67 -16.51
C LYS A 299 3.10 0.54 -16.73
N PHE A 300 4.33 0.46 -16.25
CA PHE A 300 5.38 1.43 -16.59
C PHE A 300 6.13 0.98 -17.84
N ASN A 301 6.21 1.84 -18.85
CA ASN A 301 6.96 1.58 -20.07
C ASN A 301 8.47 1.47 -19.75
N ASN A 302 9.14 0.48 -20.33
CA ASN A 302 10.58 0.30 -20.14
C ASN A 302 11.37 1.04 -21.23
N ASN A 303 11.79 2.28 -20.96
CA ASN A 303 12.48 3.11 -21.96
C ASN A 303 13.84 2.55 -22.44
N ASN A 304 14.38 1.52 -21.77
CA ASN A 304 15.73 1.00 -22.03
C ASN A 304 15.72 -0.22 -22.96
N LYS A 305 15.68 0.05 -24.27
CA LYS A 305 15.58 -0.93 -25.38
C LYS A 305 16.68 -2.00 -25.45
N ARG A 306 17.71 -1.93 -24.60
CA ARG A 306 18.84 -2.86 -24.61
C ARG A 306 18.46 -4.28 -24.16
N PHE A 307 17.36 -4.44 -23.41
CA PHE A 307 16.95 -5.73 -22.80
C PHE A 307 15.46 -6.04 -22.97
N ILE A 308 14.95 -5.91 -24.19
CA ILE A 308 13.59 -6.34 -24.54
C ILE A 308 13.59 -7.87 -24.72
N TYR A 309 12.90 -8.58 -23.83
CA TYR A 309 12.80 -10.05 -23.86
C TYR A 309 11.49 -10.56 -24.49
N SER A 310 10.45 -9.73 -24.55
CA SER A 310 9.13 -10.03 -25.10
C SER A 310 8.52 -8.81 -25.77
N GLY A 311 7.55 -9.02 -26.68
CA GLY A 311 6.77 -7.95 -27.32
C GLY A 311 5.74 -7.27 -26.41
N ASP A 312 5.81 -7.47 -25.08
CA ASP A 312 4.82 -6.98 -24.12
C ASP A 312 4.79 -5.44 -23.98
N GLU A 313 5.80 -4.76 -24.56
CA GLU A 313 5.87 -3.30 -24.69
C GLU A 313 5.01 -2.76 -25.85
N ASP A 314 4.78 -3.56 -26.90
CA ASP A 314 4.00 -3.18 -28.10
C ASP A 314 2.47 -3.43 -27.94
N GLU A 315 2.05 -3.97 -26.80
CA GLU A 315 0.63 -4.16 -26.46
C GLU A 315 -0.16 -2.85 -26.45
N GLN A 316 -1.26 -2.84 -27.21
CA GLN A 316 -2.13 -1.68 -27.41
C GLN A 316 -3.23 -1.60 -26.33
N GLY A 317 -3.68 -0.41 -25.98
CA GLY A 317 -4.90 -0.21 -25.19
C GLY A 317 -6.16 -0.13 -26.05
N LEU A 318 -7.32 -0.37 -25.44
CA LEU A 318 -8.63 -0.19 -26.10
C LEU A 318 -8.89 1.30 -26.41
N LEU A 319 -8.52 2.20 -25.49
CA LEU A 319 -8.63 3.66 -25.65
C LEU A 319 -7.32 4.25 -26.18
N ASN A 320 -7.05 4.04 -27.48
CA ASN A 320 -5.83 4.53 -28.14
C ASN A 320 -5.90 6.03 -28.49
N SER A 321 -5.18 6.88 -27.75
CA SER A 321 -4.98 8.29 -28.12
C SER A 321 -3.85 8.52 -29.15
N ASN A 322 -2.97 7.55 -29.39
CA ASN A 322 -1.71 7.79 -30.13
C ASN A 322 -1.68 7.10 -31.52
N ARG A 323 -2.08 7.84 -32.56
CA ARG A 323 -1.97 7.43 -33.97
C ARG A 323 -0.54 7.57 -34.50
N ASN A 324 0.42 6.78 -34.02
CA ASN A 324 1.75 6.68 -34.65
C ASN A 324 2.03 5.25 -35.14
N LYS A 325 1.37 4.88 -36.26
CA LYS A 325 1.73 3.69 -37.03
C LYS A 325 3.14 3.85 -37.60
N LYS A 326 4.13 3.16 -37.04
CA LYS A 326 5.38 2.90 -37.78
C LYS A 326 5.03 2.06 -39.02
N ARG A 327 5.38 2.56 -40.20
CA ARG A 327 5.15 1.85 -41.46
C ARG A 327 6.09 0.65 -41.55
N TYR A 328 5.53 -0.56 -41.59
CA TYR A 328 6.26 -1.77 -41.96
C TYR A 328 6.68 -1.65 -43.43
N SER A 329 7.99 -1.54 -43.69
CA SER A 329 8.53 -1.55 -45.05
C SER A 329 8.79 -3.00 -45.47
N PRO A 330 8.11 -3.55 -46.50
CA PRO A 330 8.29 -4.94 -46.89
C PRO A 330 9.70 -5.16 -47.46
N ARG A 331 10.44 -6.09 -46.83
CA ARG A 331 11.81 -6.45 -47.24
C ARG A 331 11.76 -7.16 -48.61
N ARG A 332 12.37 -6.53 -49.62
CA ARG A 332 12.34 -6.95 -51.04
C ARG A 332 13.02 -8.31 -51.21
N LYS A 333 12.28 -9.35 -51.61
CA LYS A 333 12.86 -10.63 -52.09
C LYS A 333 13.49 -10.42 -53.47
N THR A 334 14.79 -10.70 -53.60
CA THR A 334 15.48 -10.79 -54.89
C THR A 334 15.70 -12.25 -55.26
N THR A 335 14.90 -12.74 -56.21
CA THR A 335 15.07 -14.06 -56.85
C THR A 335 16.07 -13.96 -57.99
N SER A 336 17.18 -14.70 -57.92
CA SER A 336 18.10 -14.87 -59.05
C SER A 336 17.61 -15.97 -59.99
N LYS A 337 17.45 -15.65 -61.28
CA LYS A 337 17.11 -16.61 -62.34
C LYS A 337 18.39 -17.24 -62.91
N LYS A 338 18.27 -18.49 -63.38
CA LYS A 338 19.23 -19.14 -64.30
C LYS A 338 19.27 -18.41 -65.66
N PRO A 339 20.31 -18.68 -66.46
CA PRO A 339 20.09 -19.10 -67.85
C PRO A 339 20.75 -20.46 -68.16
N VAL A 340 20.33 -21.09 -69.27
CA VAL A 340 20.79 -22.40 -69.80
C VAL A 340 20.73 -22.34 -71.35
N VAL A 341 21.35 -23.30 -72.05
CA VAL A 341 21.21 -23.64 -73.51
C VAL A 341 22.17 -22.82 -74.41
N LYS A 342 22.89 -23.32 -75.45
CA LYS A 342 22.71 -24.50 -76.35
C LYS A 342 23.98 -25.39 -76.49
N ALA A 343 24.09 -26.22 -77.55
CA ALA A 343 24.55 -27.62 -77.40
C ALA A 343 24.90 -28.40 -78.70
N LYS A 344 25.73 -29.46 -78.55
CA LYS A 344 25.81 -30.72 -79.38
C LYS A 344 26.35 -30.63 -80.84
N PRO A 345 26.64 -31.75 -81.58
CA PRO A 345 26.55 -33.22 -81.28
C PRO A 345 27.73 -34.15 -81.72
N GLU A 346 27.65 -35.47 -81.36
CA GLU A 346 27.95 -36.75 -82.10
C GLU A 346 29.18 -36.93 -83.07
N ALA A 347 29.68 -38.13 -83.48
CA ALA A 347 29.72 -39.52 -82.95
C ALA A 347 30.64 -40.46 -83.83
N ASP A 348 31.23 -41.50 -83.21
CA ASP A 348 31.53 -42.91 -83.65
C ASP A 348 32.40 -43.38 -84.88
N THR A 349 33.12 -44.50 -84.65
CA THR A 349 33.64 -45.65 -85.49
C THR A 349 34.52 -45.59 -86.80
N SER A 350 35.80 -46.01 -86.67
CA SER A 350 36.47 -47.21 -87.31
C SER A 350 37.18 -47.24 -88.72
N LYS A 351 38.23 -48.11 -88.83
CA LYS A 351 38.86 -48.81 -90.01
C LYS A 351 39.78 -48.03 -91.00
N GLU A 352 40.80 -48.58 -91.71
CA GLU A 352 41.72 -49.76 -91.60
C GLU A 352 42.85 -49.73 -92.71
N THR A 353 44.09 -50.23 -92.44
CA THR A 353 45.15 -50.72 -93.43
C THR A 353 45.74 -49.76 -94.53
N LYS A 354 46.91 -49.94 -95.20
CA LYS A 354 48.12 -50.84 -95.24
C LYS A 354 49.23 -50.22 -96.15
N ILE A 355 50.49 -50.73 -96.16
CA ILE A 355 51.37 -50.94 -97.38
C ILE A 355 52.69 -51.73 -97.07
N ASN A 356 53.10 -52.52 -98.08
CA ASN A 356 54.16 -53.56 -98.30
C ASN A 356 55.61 -53.33 -97.77
N ALA A 357 56.53 -54.31 -97.53
CA ALA A 357 56.99 -55.56 -98.23
C ALA A 357 57.87 -55.28 -99.50
N GLU A 358 58.97 -55.99 -99.88
CA GLU A 358 59.67 -57.26 -99.51
C GLU A 358 61.15 -57.18 -100.04
N ALA A 359 62.21 -57.71 -99.39
CA ALA A 359 62.90 -59.02 -99.54
C ALA A 359 64.13 -59.17 -100.51
N GLU A 360 65.04 -60.07 -100.10
CA GLU A 360 66.11 -60.81 -100.81
C GLU A 360 67.49 -60.20 -101.21
N ASN A 361 68.38 -61.05 -101.77
CA ASN A 361 69.70 -61.36 -101.21
C ASN A 361 70.91 -61.24 -102.19
N ASN A 362 72.12 -61.43 -101.62
CA ASN A 362 73.45 -61.71 -102.23
C ASN A 362 74.25 -60.50 -102.82
N ARG A 363 75.53 -60.23 -102.46
CA ARG A 363 76.76 -61.03 -102.18
C ARG A 363 77.31 -61.77 -103.42
N LEU A 364 78.58 -61.69 -103.83
CA LEU A 364 79.81 -61.09 -103.27
C LEU A 364 80.77 -60.73 -104.43
N ALA A 365 81.53 -59.64 -104.30
CA ALA A 365 82.81 -59.44 -104.98
C ALA A 365 83.69 -58.45 -104.17
N GLU A 366 85.00 -58.54 -104.39
CA GLU A 366 86.05 -57.62 -103.90
C GLU A 366 86.36 -57.61 -102.39
N GLU A 367 87.05 -58.66 -101.97
CA GLU A 367 87.79 -58.79 -100.71
C GLU A 367 88.95 -57.78 -100.51
N ALA A 368 89.11 -56.78 -101.39
CA ALA A 368 90.13 -55.74 -101.29
C ALA A 368 89.93 -54.75 -100.14
N LYS A 369 88.72 -54.68 -99.54
CA LYS A 369 88.38 -53.69 -98.51
C LYS A 369 88.89 -54.04 -97.10
N LYS A 370 89.25 -55.30 -96.83
CA LYS A 370 89.49 -55.84 -95.48
C LYS A 370 90.81 -55.44 -94.80
N GLN A 371 91.75 -54.80 -95.49
CA GLN A 371 92.96 -54.26 -94.86
C GLN A 371 92.87 -52.77 -94.50
N ALA A 372 91.93 -52.02 -95.06
CA ALA A 372 91.73 -50.60 -94.73
C ALA A 372 90.87 -50.37 -93.46
N GLU A 373 89.98 -51.31 -93.12
CA GLU A 373 89.05 -51.15 -91.99
C GLU A 373 89.71 -51.33 -90.62
N ALA A 374 90.86 -52.02 -90.53
CA ALA A 374 91.57 -52.26 -89.27
C ALA A 374 92.24 -50.99 -88.69
N GLU A 375 92.79 -50.13 -89.55
CA GLU A 375 93.50 -48.91 -89.13
C GLU A 375 92.52 -47.76 -88.84
N ALA A 376 91.35 -47.76 -89.51
CA ALA A 376 90.26 -46.83 -89.21
C ALA A 376 89.60 -47.08 -87.85
N ALA A 377 89.48 -48.34 -87.42
CA ALA A 377 88.85 -48.70 -86.15
C ALA A 377 89.59 -48.18 -84.91
N ALA A 378 90.93 -48.10 -84.96
CA ALA A 378 91.75 -47.67 -83.82
C ALA A 378 91.56 -46.17 -83.49
N LYS A 379 91.46 -45.30 -84.51
CA LYS A 379 91.22 -43.86 -84.30
C LYS A 379 89.79 -43.56 -83.84
N LEU A 380 88.82 -44.32 -84.33
CA LEU A 380 87.41 -44.11 -83.99
C LEU A 380 87.12 -44.36 -82.50
N GLU A 381 87.83 -45.30 -81.88
CA GLU A 381 87.66 -45.62 -80.45
C GLU A 381 88.25 -44.54 -79.53
N GLU A 382 89.39 -43.95 -79.89
CA GLU A 382 90.00 -42.84 -79.14
C GLU A 382 89.11 -41.58 -79.17
N GLU A 383 88.51 -41.29 -80.34
CA GLU A 383 87.53 -40.21 -80.52
C GLU A 383 86.22 -40.48 -79.74
N ARG A 384 85.77 -41.74 -79.68
CA ARG A 384 84.57 -42.15 -78.93
C ARG A 384 84.72 -41.93 -77.41
N VAL A 385 85.88 -42.23 -76.84
CA VAL A 385 86.15 -42.03 -75.40
C VAL A 385 86.25 -40.53 -75.04
N ALA A 386 86.82 -39.71 -75.94
CA ALA A 386 86.82 -38.25 -75.78
C ALA A 386 85.40 -37.64 -75.88
N ALA A 387 84.55 -38.15 -76.78
CA ALA A 387 83.17 -37.73 -76.89
C ALA A 387 82.32 -38.12 -75.66
N GLU A 388 82.49 -39.34 -75.13
CA GLU A 388 81.73 -39.83 -73.97
C GLU A 388 82.08 -39.06 -72.67
N THR A 389 83.35 -38.65 -72.51
CA THR A 389 83.80 -37.86 -71.35
C THR A 389 83.25 -36.43 -71.38
N ASN A 390 83.29 -35.75 -72.54
CA ASN A 390 82.65 -34.43 -72.69
C ASN A 390 81.12 -34.49 -72.49
N ALA A 391 80.44 -35.50 -73.05
CA ALA A 391 78.99 -35.65 -72.90
C ALA A 391 78.56 -35.83 -71.44
N LYS A 392 79.34 -36.55 -70.62
CA LYS A 392 79.08 -36.71 -69.17
C LYS A 392 79.31 -35.42 -68.41
N ALA A 393 80.36 -34.66 -68.72
CA ALA A 393 80.64 -33.37 -68.09
C ALA A 393 79.54 -32.33 -68.38
N GLU A 394 79.02 -32.30 -69.61
CA GLU A 394 77.95 -31.37 -70.00
C GLU A 394 76.59 -31.77 -69.38
N ALA A 395 76.28 -33.06 -69.28
CA ALA A 395 75.09 -33.56 -68.58
C ALA A 395 75.11 -33.21 -67.08
N GLU A 396 76.25 -33.35 -66.40
CA GLU A 396 76.39 -33.00 -64.99
C GLU A 396 76.26 -31.49 -64.73
N LYS A 397 76.87 -30.67 -65.59
CA LYS A 397 76.73 -29.20 -65.55
C LYS A 397 75.27 -28.75 -65.72
N ASN A 398 74.52 -29.37 -66.63
CA ASN A 398 73.12 -29.05 -66.85
C ASN A 398 72.23 -29.48 -65.66
N ARG A 399 72.50 -30.63 -65.04
CA ARG A 399 71.80 -31.09 -63.83
C ARG A 399 71.97 -30.10 -62.67
N LEU A 400 73.22 -29.67 -62.41
CA LEU A 400 73.53 -28.69 -61.36
C LEU A 400 72.87 -27.32 -61.60
N ALA A 401 72.80 -26.88 -62.86
CA ALA A 401 72.11 -25.64 -63.23
C ALA A 401 70.58 -25.71 -63.01
N GLU A 402 69.95 -26.86 -63.29
CA GLU A 402 68.51 -27.04 -63.06
C GLU A 402 68.17 -27.14 -61.56
N GLU A 403 69.03 -27.79 -60.77
CA GLU A 403 68.89 -27.90 -59.31
C GLU A 403 69.03 -26.54 -58.63
N ALA A 404 70.04 -25.74 -59.01
CA ALA A 404 70.20 -24.37 -58.54
C ALA A 404 69.01 -23.47 -58.91
N LYS A 405 68.42 -23.65 -60.11
CA LYS A 405 67.22 -22.90 -60.52
C LYS A 405 66.00 -23.24 -59.66
N LYS A 406 65.76 -24.53 -59.39
CA LYS A 406 64.65 -24.97 -58.51
C LYS A 406 64.81 -24.47 -57.08
N GLN A 407 66.05 -24.41 -56.58
CA GLN A 407 66.33 -23.89 -55.24
C GLN A 407 66.07 -22.38 -55.15
N ALA A 408 66.46 -21.61 -56.17
CA ALA A 408 66.17 -20.16 -56.26
C ALA A 408 64.66 -19.86 -56.41
N GLU A 409 63.92 -20.66 -57.18
CA GLU A 409 62.46 -20.53 -57.32
C GLU A 409 61.73 -20.83 -55.99
N ALA A 410 62.18 -21.84 -55.24
CA ALA A 410 61.64 -22.16 -53.92
C ALA A 410 61.92 -21.07 -52.87
N GLU A 411 63.12 -20.50 -52.88
CA GLU A 411 63.51 -19.42 -51.96
C GLU A 411 62.75 -18.11 -52.26
N ALA A 412 62.53 -17.80 -53.55
CA ALA A 412 61.68 -16.69 -53.97
C ALA A 412 60.22 -16.86 -53.52
N ALA A 413 59.66 -18.07 -53.65
CA ALA A 413 58.30 -18.38 -53.19
C ALA A 413 58.15 -18.25 -51.66
N ALA A 414 59.12 -18.75 -50.89
CA ALA A 414 59.13 -18.63 -49.43
C ALA A 414 59.16 -17.16 -48.97
N LYS A 415 59.94 -16.31 -49.67
CA LYS A 415 60.03 -14.87 -49.37
C LYS A 415 58.71 -14.14 -49.66
N LEU A 416 58.01 -14.49 -50.73
CA LEU A 416 56.70 -13.94 -51.08
C LEU A 416 55.60 -14.34 -50.07
N GLU A 417 55.63 -15.58 -49.59
CA GLU A 417 54.73 -16.07 -48.53
C GLU A 417 54.96 -15.27 -47.22
N GLN A 418 56.23 -14.99 -46.88
CA GLN A 418 56.61 -14.20 -45.71
C GLN A 418 56.14 -12.74 -45.81
N GLU A 419 56.30 -12.09 -46.97
CA GLU A 419 55.77 -10.74 -47.20
C GLU A 419 54.24 -10.70 -47.12
N ARG A 420 53.53 -11.70 -47.64
CA ARG A 420 52.06 -11.79 -47.54
C ARG A 420 51.59 -11.87 -46.07
N LEU A 421 52.26 -12.69 -45.26
CA LEU A 421 51.94 -12.83 -43.83
C LEU A 421 52.25 -11.55 -43.04
N ALA A 422 53.36 -10.87 -43.35
CA ALA A 422 53.68 -9.56 -42.75
C ALA A 422 52.66 -8.48 -43.13
N ALA A 423 52.21 -8.45 -44.39
CA ALA A 423 51.17 -7.53 -44.85
C ALA A 423 49.81 -7.79 -44.18
N GLU A 424 49.41 -9.06 -44.01
CA GLU A 424 48.17 -9.41 -43.30
C GLU A 424 48.22 -9.03 -41.81
N ALA A 425 49.38 -9.22 -41.16
CA ALA A 425 49.58 -8.80 -39.77
C ALA A 425 49.47 -7.27 -39.61
N ASN A 426 50.10 -6.49 -40.51
CA ASN A 426 49.98 -5.03 -40.51
C ASN A 426 48.54 -4.56 -40.75
N ALA A 427 47.82 -5.18 -41.70
CA ALA A 427 46.42 -4.86 -41.97
C ALA A 427 45.50 -5.12 -40.76
N LYS A 428 45.72 -6.21 -40.03
CA LYS A 428 44.99 -6.50 -38.77
C LYS A 428 45.32 -5.49 -37.67
N ALA A 429 46.59 -5.14 -37.49
CA ALA A 429 47.02 -4.14 -36.51
C ALA A 429 46.44 -2.75 -36.81
N GLU A 430 46.38 -2.34 -38.08
CA GLU A 430 45.78 -1.06 -38.47
C GLU A 430 44.25 -1.05 -38.29
N ALA A 431 43.58 -2.16 -38.59
CA ALA A 431 42.14 -2.32 -38.36
C ALA A 431 41.79 -2.27 -36.86
N GLU A 432 42.58 -2.92 -36.00
CA GLU A 432 42.40 -2.86 -34.55
C GLU A 432 42.67 -1.46 -33.99
N LYS A 433 43.70 -0.76 -34.49
CA LYS A 433 43.99 0.63 -34.12
C LYS A 433 42.86 1.59 -34.52
N LYS A 434 42.22 1.35 -35.67
CA LYS A 434 41.01 2.09 -36.11
C LYS A 434 39.79 1.78 -35.23
N ARG A 435 39.57 0.50 -34.87
CA ARG A 435 38.49 0.10 -33.95
C ARG A 435 38.63 0.79 -32.58
N LEU A 436 39.83 0.76 -31.99
CA LEU A 436 40.12 1.40 -30.70
C LEU A 436 39.94 2.92 -30.76
N ALA A 437 40.33 3.57 -31.85
CA ALA A 437 40.10 5.01 -32.04
C ALA A 437 38.60 5.35 -32.17
N GLU A 438 37.81 4.53 -32.86
CA GLU A 438 36.36 4.72 -32.98
C GLU A 438 35.63 4.45 -31.65
N GLU A 439 36.10 3.46 -30.88
CA GLU A 439 35.59 3.13 -29.54
C GLU A 439 35.88 4.26 -28.54
N ALA A 440 37.11 4.77 -28.50
CA ALA A 440 37.47 5.94 -27.70
C ALA A 440 36.66 7.19 -28.08
N LYS A 441 36.40 7.41 -29.38
CA LYS A 441 35.55 8.51 -29.84
C LYS A 441 34.11 8.36 -29.35
N LYS A 442 33.51 7.16 -29.45
CA LYS A 442 32.15 6.88 -28.93
C LYS A 442 32.08 7.02 -27.42
N GLN A 443 33.15 6.69 -26.70
CA GLN A 443 33.23 6.84 -25.26
C GLN A 443 33.26 8.32 -24.85
N ALA A 444 34.05 9.15 -25.54
CA ALA A 444 34.06 10.60 -25.34
C ALA A 444 32.73 11.28 -25.71
N GLU A 445 32.08 10.86 -26.81
CA GLU A 445 30.73 11.35 -27.18
C GLU A 445 29.68 10.95 -26.15
N ALA A 446 29.75 9.73 -25.59
CA ALA A 446 28.85 9.28 -24.52
C ALA A 446 29.07 10.02 -23.20
N GLU A 447 30.32 10.33 -22.84
CA GLU A 447 30.67 11.08 -21.63
C GLU A 447 30.24 12.55 -21.73
N ALA A 448 30.42 13.18 -22.90
CA ALA A 448 29.89 14.52 -23.18
C ALA A 448 28.35 14.56 -23.12
N ALA A 449 27.66 13.56 -23.68
CA ALA A 449 26.21 13.45 -23.61
C ALA A 449 25.71 13.21 -22.18
N ALA A 450 26.41 12.38 -21.40
CA ALA A 450 26.09 12.15 -19.98
C ALA A 450 26.21 13.43 -19.15
N LYS A 451 27.26 14.24 -19.38
CA LYS A 451 27.45 15.52 -18.71
C LYS A 451 26.34 16.53 -19.05
N LEU A 452 25.94 16.60 -20.32
CA LEU A 452 24.83 17.46 -20.78
C LEU A 452 23.47 17.04 -20.20
N GLU A 453 23.21 15.72 -20.12
CA GLU A 453 22.01 15.16 -19.47
C GLU A 453 21.99 15.49 -17.97
N GLN A 454 23.16 15.43 -17.31
CA GLN A 454 23.31 15.75 -15.89
C GLN A 454 23.09 17.24 -15.60
N GLU A 455 23.58 18.14 -16.46
CA GLU A 455 23.26 19.58 -16.40
C GLU A 455 21.76 19.85 -16.64
N ARG A 456 21.13 19.16 -17.61
CA ARG A 456 19.68 19.32 -17.84
C ARG A 456 18.86 18.84 -16.64
N LEU A 457 19.22 17.72 -16.02
CA LEU A 457 18.54 17.20 -14.83
C LEU A 457 18.73 18.12 -13.62
N ALA A 458 19.91 18.73 -13.46
CA ALA A 458 20.15 19.73 -12.41
C ALA A 458 19.32 21.01 -12.63
N ALA A 459 19.23 21.50 -13.87
CA ALA A 459 18.39 22.64 -14.23
C ALA A 459 16.89 22.35 -14.02
N GLU A 460 16.42 21.16 -14.41
CA GLU A 460 15.03 20.72 -14.20
C GLU A 460 14.70 20.55 -12.71
N ALA A 461 15.65 20.06 -11.90
CA ALA A 461 15.51 19.97 -10.45
C ALA A 461 15.39 21.36 -9.79
N ASN A 462 16.25 22.31 -10.17
CA ASN A 462 16.16 23.69 -9.68
C ASN A 462 14.84 24.36 -10.08
N ALA A 463 14.40 24.20 -11.33
CA ALA A 463 13.13 24.76 -11.80
C ALA A 463 11.92 24.17 -11.04
N LYS A 464 11.94 22.88 -10.72
CA LYS A 464 10.90 22.24 -9.90
C LYS A 464 10.95 22.71 -8.44
N ALA A 465 12.14 22.85 -7.85
CA ALA A 465 12.29 23.35 -6.50
C ALA A 465 11.82 24.82 -6.36
N GLU A 466 12.06 25.65 -7.38
CA GLU A 466 11.59 27.04 -7.41
C GLU A 466 10.07 27.13 -7.63
N ALA A 467 9.50 26.30 -8.52
CA ALA A 467 8.05 26.19 -8.69
C ALA A 467 7.34 25.68 -7.42
N GLU A 468 7.92 24.71 -6.73
CA GLU A 468 7.39 24.19 -5.46
C GLU A 468 7.51 25.21 -4.33
N LYS A 469 8.63 25.94 -4.23
CA LYS A 469 8.79 27.06 -3.29
C LYS A 469 7.75 28.16 -3.52
N ASN A 470 7.46 28.49 -4.77
CA ASN A 470 6.45 29.50 -5.12
C ASN A 470 5.02 28.99 -4.80
N ARG A 471 4.72 27.71 -5.08
CA ARG A 471 3.44 27.08 -4.69
C ARG A 471 3.24 27.11 -3.18
N LEU A 472 4.26 26.71 -2.41
CA LEU A 472 4.23 26.71 -0.94
C LEU A 472 4.10 28.13 -0.37
N ALA A 473 4.70 29.14 -1.01
CA ALA A 473 4.54 30.54 -0.60
C ALA A 473 3.11 31.07 -0.87
N GLU A 474 2.50 30.69 -1.99
CA GLU A 474 1.11 31.06 -2.31
C GLU A 474 0.10 30.33 -1.42
N GLU A 475 0.36 29.05 -1.12
CA GLU A 475 -0.44 28.23 -0.21
C GLU A 475 -0.36 28.74 1.23
N ALA A 476 0.84 29.08 1.72
CA ALA A 476 1.04 29.74 3.01
C ALA A 476 0.35 31.12 3.08
N LYS A 477 0.34 31.88 1.99
CA LYS A 477 -0.38 33.16 1.92
C LYS A 477 -1.90 32.96 2.03
N LYS A 478 -2.46 32.00 1.28
CA LYS A 478 -3.89 31.65 1.35
C LYS A 478 -4.27 31.11 2.73
N GLN A 479 -3.39 30.35 3.37
CA GLN A 479 -3.59 29.84 4.72
C GLN A 479 -3.56 30.97 5.76
N ALA A 480 -2.65 31.94 5.63
CA ALA A 480 -2.60 33.13 6.49
C ALA A 480 -3.82 34.05 6.30
N GLU A 481 -4.29 34.25 5.06
CA GLU A 481 -5.52 35.00 4.77
C GLU A 481 -6.76 34.29 5.34
N ALA A 482 -6.84 32.96 5.25
CA ALA A 482 -7.90 32.15 5.86
C ALA A 482 -7.85 32.17 7.41
N GLU A 483 -6.66 32.11 8.01
CA GLU A 483 -6.50 32.18 9.47
C GLU A 483 -6.83 33.58 10.01
N ALA A 484 -6.50 34.64 9.27
CA ALA A 484 -6.91 36.01 9.59
C ALA A 484 -8.43 36.19 9.52
N ALA A 485 -9.07 35.65 8.47
CA ALA A 485 -10.53 35.66 8.36
C ALA A 485 -11.22 34.84 9.48
N ALA A 486 -10.66 33.68 9.84
CA ALA A 486 -11.16 32.85 10.93
C ALA A 486 -11.04 33.56 12.30
N LYS A 487 -9.92 34.25 12.56
CA LYS A 487 -9.75 35.06 13.79
C LYS A 487 -10.71 36.24 13.86
N LEU A 488 -10.97 36.92 12.74
CA LEU A 488 -11.93 38.01 12.68
C LEU A 488 -13.37 37.52 12.96
N GLU A 489 -13.72 36.34 12.45
CA GLU A 489 -15.01 35.70 12.70
C GLU A 489 -15.13 35.18 14.14
N GLU A 490 -14.06 34.60 14.70
CA GLU A 490 -13.99 34.19 16.11
C GLU A 490 -14.11 35.40 17.06
N GLU A 491 -13.45 36.53 16.75
CA GLU A 491 -13.57 37.78 17.50
C GLU A 491 -14.99 38.37 17.43
N ARG A 492 -15.63 38.31 16.25
CA ARG A 492 -17.04 38.71 16.06
C ARG A 492 -17.99 37.85 16.89
N LEU A 493 -17.84 36.53 16.84
CA LEU A 493 -18.65 35.58 17.60
C LEU A 493 -18.41 35.71 19.11
N ALA A 494 -17.16 35.98 19.53
CA ALA A 494 -16.82 36.25 20.93
C ALA A 494 -17.44 37.57 21.41
N ALA A 495 -17.46 38.62 20.59
CA ALA A 495 -18.12 39.88 20.89
C ALA A 495 -19.65 39.72 21.01
N GLU A 496 -20.29 38.98 20.11
CA GLU A 496 -21.72 38.68 20.18
C GLU A 496 -22.07 37.82 21.41
N ALA A 497 -21.26 36.79 21.71
CA ALA A 497 -21.42 35.97 22.90
C ALA A 497 -21.25 36.80 24.19
N LYS A 498 -20.28 37.73 24.22
CA LYS A 498 -20.06 38.63 25.36
C LYS A 498 -21.22 39.61 25.55
N ALA A 499 -21.78 40.16 24.47
CA ALA A 499 -22.97 41.01 24.52
C ALA A 499 -24.21 40.23 25.02
N LYS A 500 -24.42 38.99 24.58
CA LYS A 500 -25.50 38.12 25.09
C LYS A 500 -25.30 37.76 26.56
N ALA A 501 -24.07 37.41 26.96
CA ALA A 501 -23.73 37.13 28.35
C ALA A 501 -23.89 38.35 29.27
N GLU A 502 -23.60 39.56 28.78
CA GLU A 502 -23.82 40.80 29.54
C GLU A 502 -25.31 41.16 29.67
N ALA A 503 -26.10 40.96 28.61
CA ALA A 503 -27.55 41.09 28.67
C ALA A 503 -28.19 40.07 29.64
N GLU A 504 -27.74 38.81 29.62
CA GLU A 504 -28.21 37.77 30.54
C GLU A 504 -27.74 38.02 31.98
N LYS A 505 -26.50 38.49 32.19
CA LYS A 505 -25.99 38.93 33.50
C LYS A 505 -26.82 40.08 34.07
N ASN A 506 -27.23 41.04 33.24
CA ASN A 506 -28.07 42.15 33.68
C ASN A 506 -29.49 41.67 34.06
N ARG A 507 -30.08 40.76 33.28
CA ARG A 507 -31.36 40.10 33.61
C ARG A 507 -31.29 39.35 34.94
N LEU A 508 -30.24 38.53 35.11
CA LEU A 508 -30.00 37.76 36.35
C LEU A 508 -29.69 38.67 37.54
N ALA A 509 -29.03 39.81 37.33
CA ALA A 509 -28.78 40.79 38.40
C ALA A 509 -30.06 41.50 38.85
N GLU A 510 -31.00 41.79 37.93
CA GLU A 510 -32.31 42.36 38.29
C GLU A 510 -33.20 41.33 39.02
N GLU A 511 -33.18 40.07 38.58
CA GLU A 511 -33.86 38.96 39.23
C GLU A 511 -33.29 38.68 40.63
N ALA A 512 -31.96 38.63 40.75
CA ALA A 512 -31.26 38.52 42.03
C ALA A 512 -31.50 39.73 42.95
N LYS A 513 -31.70 40.94 42.41
CA LYS A 513 -32.07 42.10 43.23
C LYS A 513 -33.47 41.95 43.82
N LYS A 514 -34.46 41.51 43.04
CA LYS A 514 -35.81 41.21 43.54
C LYS A 514 -35.80 40.07 44.56
N GLN A 515 -34.98 39.06 44.34
CA GLN A 515 -34.79 37.94 45.27
C GLN A 515 -34.09 38.37 46.56
N ALA A 516 -33.09 39.25 46.48
CA ALA A 516 -32.39 39.82 47.64
C ALA A 516 -33.25 40.81 48.44
N GLU A 517 -34.16 41.56 47.81
CA GLU A 517 -35.15 42.39 48.53
C GLU A 517 -36.15 41.51 49.30
N ALA A 518 -36.59 40.38 48.72
CA ALA A 518 -37.41 39.39 49.41
C ALA A 518 -36.66 38.66 50.55
N GLU A 519 -35.39 38.25 50.33
CA GLU A 519 -34.54 37.69 51.37
C GLU A 519 -34.22 38.69 52.47
N ALA A 520 -34.00 39.98 52.16
CA ALA A 520 -33.75 41.01 53.16
C ALA A 520 -34.98 41.20 54.08
N ALA A 521 -36.19 41.16 53.53
CA ALA A 521 -37.42 41.19 54.33
C ALA A 521 -37.55 39.96 55.25
N ALA A 522 -37.29 38.75 54.72
CA ALA A 522 -37.29 37.52 55.53
C ALA A 522 -36.17 37.50 56.59
N LYS A 523 -35.02 38.09 56.28
CA LYS A 523 -33.85 38.18 57.17
C LYS A 523 -34.06 39.20 58.28
N LEU A 524 -34.81 40.28 58.04
CA LEU A 524 -35.21 41.24 59.09
C LEU A 524 -36.15 40.59 60.12
N GLU A 525 -37.10 39.76 59.66
CA GLU A 525 -37.99 38.96 60.51
C GLU A 525 -37.20 37.92 61.33
N GLN A 526 -36.22 37.24 60.72
CA GLN A 526 -35.29 36.34 61.40
C GLN A 526 -34.34 37.07 62.37
N GLU A 527 -33.84 38.26 62.03
CA GLU A 527 -32.96 39.05 62.93
C GLU A 527 -33.73 39.53 64.17
N ARG A 528 -35.01 39.86 64.07
CA ARG A 528 -35.85 40.15 65.24
C ARG A 528 -35.93 38.95 66.20
N LEU A 529 -36.16 37.75 65.66
CA LEU A 529 -36.22 36.50 66.43
C LEU A 529 -34.85 36.09 66.97
N ALA A 530 -33.78 36.29 66.20
CA ALA A 530 -32.42 35.98 66.60
C ALA A 530 -31.89 36.96 67.65
N ALA A 531 -32.25 38.24 67.61
CA ALA A 531 -31.89 39.23 68.63
C ALA A 531 -32.47 38.88 70.00
N GLU A 532 -33.73 38.41 70.05
CA GLU A 532 -34.37 37.95 71.28
C GLU A 532 -33.66 36.71 71.88
N ALA A 533 -33.24 35.77 71.02
CA ALA A 533 -32.44 34.60 71.44
C ALA A 533 -31.01 35.00 71.87
N LYS A 534 -30.38 35.94 71.16
CA LYS A 534 -29.01 36.40 71.42
C LYS A 534 -28.89 37.17 72.74
N ALA A 535 -29.90 37.99 73.08
CA ALA A 535 -29.97 38.66 74.38
C ALA A 535 -30.02 37.67 75.57
N LYS A 536 -30.67 36.50 75.40
CA LYS A 536 -30.69 35.42 76.41
C LYS A 536 -29.33 34.70 76.49
N ALA A 537 -28.69 34.42 75.35
CA ALA A 537 -27.39 33.75 75.29
C ALA A 537 -26.20 34.64 75.75
N GLU A 538 -26.25 35.94 75.53
CA GLU A 538 -25.17 36.88 75.88
C GLU A 538 -25.08 37.12 77.39
N ALA A 539 -26.21 37.05 78.11
CA ALA A 539 -26.25 37.04 79.57
C ALA A 539 -25.55 35.81 80.19
N GLU A 540 -25.67 34.63 79.56
CA GLU A 540 -25.01 33.41 80.00
C GLU A 540 -23.52 33.40 79.63
N LYS A 541 -23.17 33.90 78.44
CA LYS A 541 -21.79 33.99 77.96
C LYS A 541 -20.92 34.95 78.80
N LYS A 542 -21.52 36.03 79.34
CA LYS A 542 -20.83 36.93 80.28
C LYS A 542 -20.42 36.26 81.59
N ARG A 543 -21.13 35.19 82.01
CA ARG A 543 -20.80 34.42 83.23
C ARG A 543 -19.65 33.42 83.03
N LEU A 544 -19.31 33.10 81.79
CA LEU A 544 -18.26 32.13 81.43
C LEU A 544 -16.98 32.79 80.89
N ALA A 545 -17.03 34.07 80.54
CA ALA A 545 -15.87 34.82 80.03
C ALA A 545 -14.91 35.31 81.14
N GLU A 546 -15.40 35.47 82.37
CA GLU A 546 -14.64 36.00 83.51
C GLU A 546 -13.72 34.96 84.16
N GLU A 547 -13.85 33.68 83.79
CA GLU A 547 -13.09 32.54 84.36
C GLU A 547 -11.90 32.10 83.48
N ALA A 548 -11.72 32.69 82.28
CA ALA A 548 -10.81 32.20 81.25
C ALA A 548 -9.64 33.13 80.87
N GLU A 549 -9.34 34.17 81.67
CA GLU A 549 -8.21 35.09 81.41
C GLU A 549 -7.08 34.94 82.46
N LYS A 550 -6.33 33.83 82.37
CA LYS A 550 -5.02 33.65 83.03
C LYS A 550 -4.25 32.43 82.50
N ALA A 551 -3.35 32.67 81.55
CA ALA A 551 -1.97 32.12 81.48
C ALA A 551 -1.42 32.22 80.04
N LEU A 552 -0.27 32.88 79.91
CA LEU A 552 0.55 32.91 78.70
C LEU A 552 1.61 31.79 78.80
N ASP A 553 1.77 31.00 77.73
CA ASP A 553 3.04 30.61 77.09
C ASP A 553 2.92 29.23 76.40
N THR A 554 2.52 29.19 75.13
CA THR A 554 2.68 28.02 74.23
C THR A 554 2.37 28.38 72.78
N VAL A 555 3.16 27.87 71.84
CA VAL A 555 2.98 28.12 70.39
C VAL A 555 1.96 27.12 69.83
N MET A 556 0.80 27.62 69.38
CA MET A 556 -0.24 26.80 68.74
C MET A 556 0.14 26.39 67.31
N LEU A 557 -0.19 25.14 66.96
CA LEU A 557 -0.48 24.72 65.59
C LEU A 557 -1.82 23.96 65.62
N ASP A 558 -2.77 24.33 64.74
CA ASP A 558 -4.09 23.70 64.62
C ASP A 558 -4.90 23.54 65.94
N GLY A 559 -4.68 24.44 66.90
CA GLY A 559 -5.41 24.46 68.18
C GLY A 559 -5.04 23.34 69.16
N VAL A 560 -3.98 22.56 68.89
CA VAL A 560 -3.51 21.49 69.78
C VAL A 560 -2.16 21.85 70.40
N LEU A 561 -2.06 21.65 71.72
CA LEU A 561 -0.81 21.80 72.47
C LEU A 561 0.19 20.71 72.07
N ILE A 562 1.26 21.08 71.36
CA ILE A 562 2.41 20.19 71.13
C ILE A 562 3.29 20.23 72.39
N PRO A 563 3.48 19.09 73.10
CA PRO A 563 4.31 19.06 74.31
C PRO A 563 5.77 19.42 74.03
N ALA A 564 6.28 20.39 74.79
CA ALA A 564 7.57 21.04 74.54
C ALA A 564 8.78 20.22 75.01
N SER A 565 9.23 19.27 74.20
CA SER A 565 10.52 18.58 74.40
C SER A 565 11.64 19.20 73.57
N LYS A 566 12.87 19.20 74.12
CA LYS A 566 14.08 19.81 73.53
C LYS A 566 15.04 18.80 72.89
N ASP A 567 14.70 17.52 72.88
CA ASP A 567 15.51 16.50 72.20
C ASP A 567 15.44 16.64 70.67
N LYS A 568 16.49 16.14 70.01
CA LYS A 568 16.70 16.31 68.58
C LYS A 568 15.60 15.65 67.75
N GLU A 569 15.12 14.50 68.20
CA GLU A 569 14.08 13.70 67.55
C GLU A 569 12.73 14.42 67.54
N SER A 570 12.28 15.02 68.65
CA SER A 570 11.01 15.75 68.69
C SER A 570 11.03 17.07 67.93
N LEU A 571 12.16 17.78 67.88
CA LEU A 571 12.32 18.97 67.04
C LEU A 571 12.18 18.62 65.55
N GLU A 572 12.79 17.53 65.10
CA GLU A 572 12.68 17.08 63.70
C GLU A 572 11.30 16.48 63.40
N MET A 573 10.68 15.74 64.34
CA MET A 573 9.28 15.29 64.18
C MET A 573 8.30 16.47 64.10
N LYS A 574 8.48 17.53 64.90
CA LYS A 574 7.67 18.75 64.83
C LYS A 574 7.73 19.37 63.44
N ARG A 575 8.95 19.58 62.94
CA ARG A 575 9.21 20.11 61.59
C ARG A 575 8.59 19.23 60.49
N LEU A 576 8.72 17.91 60.60
CA LEU A 576 8.11 16.96 59.66
C LEU A 576 6.57 17.04 59.70
N THR A 577 5.96 17.15 60.87
CA THR A 577 4.51 17.29 61.02
C THR A 577 4.01 18.60 60.43
N GLU A 578 4.65 19.74 60.71
CA GLU A 578 4.33 21.05 60.09
C GLU A 578 4.35 20.98 58.55
N LEU A 579 5.41 20.37 57.98
CA LEU A 579 5.52 20.15 56.54
C LEU A 579 4.47 19.17 55.98
N THR A 580 4.00 18.23 56.79
CA THR A 580 3.00 17.22 56.39
C THR A 580 1.58 17.81 56.44
N VAL A 581 1.29 18.69 57.42
CA VAL A 581 0.03 19.44 57.51
C VAL A 581 -0.12 20.40 56.33
N ASN A 582 0.90 21.19 56.01
CA ASN A 582 0.82 22.13 54.88
C ASN A 582 0.59 21.40 53.53
N ALA A 583 1.32 20.30 53.29
CA ALA A 583 1.14 19.51 52.07
C ALA A 583 -0.25 18.85 51.95
N ARG A 584 -0.98 18.67 53.05
CA ARG A 584 -2.35 18.16 53.03
C ARG A 584 -3.32 19.12 52.34
N ILE A 585 -3.11 20.43 52.49
CA ILE A 585 -3.92 21.47 51.84
C ILE A 585 -3.76 21.36 50.32
N ASP A 586 -2.53 21.20 49.84
CA ASP A 586 -2.23 20.98 48.42
C ASP A 586 -2.87 19.69 47.89
N GLN A 587 -2.77 18.58 48.63
CA GLN A 587 -3.45 17.33 48.29
C GLN A 587 -4.97 17.52 48.14
N GLN A 588 -5.60 18.22 49.07
CA GLN A 588 -7.05 18.45 49.04
C GLN A 588 -7.46 19.33 47.85
N ASN A 589 -6.68 20.37 47.55
CA ASN A 589 -6.89 21.25 46.40
C ASN A 589 -6.74 20.50 45.08
N LEU A 590 -5.75 19.61 44.96
CA LEU A 590 -5.55 18.77 43.77
C LEU A 590 -6.69 17.77 43.57
N ILE A 591 -7.17 17.12 44.64
CA ILE A 591 -8.33 16.22 44.58
C ILE A 591 -9.60 16.98 44.20
N ASN A 592 -9.79 18.21 44.68
CA ASN A 592 -10.91 19.04 44.28
C ASN A 592 -10.83 19.43 42.79
N ARG A 593 -9.66 19.86 42.29
CA ARG A 593 -9.42 20.09 40.84
C ARG A 593 -9.74 18.85 39.99
N LEU A 594 -9.43 17.64 40.48
CA LEU A 594 -9.79 16.39 39.81
C LEU A 594 -11.31 16.15 39.84
N LYS A 595 -11.99 16.38 40.97
CA LYS A 595 -13.47 16.29 41.05
C LYS A 595 -14.15 17.24 40.06
N ASP A 596 -13.69 18.47 39.95
CA ASP A 596 -14.25 19.47 39.03
C ASP A 596 -14.09 19.05 37.57
N ALA A 597 -12.93 18.47 37.21
CA ALA A 597 -12.69 17.90 35.88
C ALA A 597 -13.62 16.71 35.57
N VAL A 598 -13.86 15.82 36.54
CA VAL A 598 -14.84 14.72 36.42
C VAL A 598 -16.25 15.27 36.24
N ALA A 599 -16.63 16.30 37.01
CA ALA A 599 -17.94 16.93 36.93
C ALA A 599 -18.18 17.58 35.57
N SER A 600 -17.21 18.33 35.02
CA SER A 600 -17.30 18.89 33.67
C SER A 600 -17.50 17.80 32.63
N ARG A 601 -16.67 16.74 32.63
CA ARG A 601 -16.78 15.66 31.63
C ARG A 601 -18.08 14.87 31.77
N LYS A 602 -18.65 14.77 32.97
CA LYS A 602 -19.99 14.20 33.19
C LYS A 602 -21.09 15.10 32.60
N GLN A 603 -20.95 16.43 32.69
CA GLN A 603 -21.88 17.37 32.05
C GLN A 603 -21.77 17.33 30.52
N ASP A 604 -20.56 17.31 29.97
CA ASP A 604 -20.33 17.20 28.52
C ASP A 604 -20.96 15.91 27.94
N LEU A 605 -20.91 14.80 28.71
CA LEU A 605 -21.61 13.55 28.38
C LEU A 605 -23.14 13.67 28.46
N ALA A 606 -23.67 14.33 29.50
CA ALA A 606 -25.11 14.54 29.65
C ALA A 606 -25.68 15.41 28.52
N ASP A 607 -24.97 16.47 28.14
CA ASP A 607 -25.31 17.33 27.00
C ASP A 607 -25.34 16.53 25.68
N LEU A 608 -24.38 15.63 25.47
CA LEU A 608 -24.32 14.77 24.28
C LEU A 608 -25.45 13.73 24.24
N LYS A 609 -25.81 13.14 25.39
CA LYS A 609 -26.98 12.25 25.53
C LYS A 609 -28.26 12.99 25.19
N GLU A 610 -28.44 14.21 25.71
CA GLU A 610 -29.62 15.04 25.42
C GLU A 610 -29.70 15.46 23.94
N GLU A 611 -28.58 15.84 23.31
CA GLU A 611 -28.52 16.14 21.87
C GLU A 611 -28.92 14.93 21.02
N ASN A 612 -28.39 13.75 21.34
CA ASN A 612 -28.75 12.50 20.68
C ASN A 612 -30.25 12.16 20.91
N ASP A 613 -30.74 12.19 22.15
CA ASP A 613 -32.11 11.81 22.52
C ASP A 613 -33.19 12.75 21.92
N LEU A 614 -32.87 14.03 21.75
CA LEU A 614 -33.74 14.98 21.04
C LEU A 614 -33.69 14.76 19.52
N SER A 615 -32.51 14.47 18.97
CA SER A 615 -32.34 14.07 17.56
C SER A 615 -33.11 12.78 17.25
N GLU A 616 -33.20 11.81 18.17
CA GLU A 616 -34.00 10.59 17.98
C GLU A 616 -35.50 10.88 17.86
N LYS A 617 -35.96 11.99 18.43
CA LYS A 617 -37.36 12.45 18.37
C LYS A 617 -37.62 13.40 17.19
N GLY A 618 -36.64 13.57 16.29
CA GLY A 618 -36.72 14.51 15.15
C GLY A 618 -36.61 15.98 15.54
N ILE A 619 -36.21 16.29 16.77
CA ILE A 619 -36.09 17.67 17.28
C ILE A 619 -34.64 18.13 17.13
N TYR A 620 -34.39 19.08 16.23
CA TYR A 620 -33.05 19.64 16.04
C TYR A 620 -32.68 20.60 17.19
N LYS A 621 -31.59 20.26 17.90
CA LYS A 621 -30.92 21.15 18.86
C LYS A 621 -29.56 21.52 18.27
N GLN A 622 -29.19 22.81 18.32
CA GLN A 622 -27.91 23.27 17.76
C GLN A 622 -26.73 22.62 18.53
N PRO A 623 -25.76 22.00 17.83
CA PRO A 623 -24.59 21.41 18.49
C PRO A 623 -23.78 22.46 19.25
N LYS A 624 -23.38 22.16 20.49
CA LYS A 624 -22.48 23.04 21.25
C LYS A 624 -21.07 23.04 20.61
N PRO A 625 -20.33 24.16 20.61
CA PRO A 625 -18.97 24.21 20.07
C PRO A 625 -18.05 23.18 20.73
N PHE A 626 -17.27 22.45 19.93
CA PHE A 626 -16.35 21.44 20.44
C PHE A 626 -15.16 22.09 21.17
N LYS A 627 -15.02 21.81 22.46
CA LYS A 627 -13.81 22.13 23.23
C LYS A 627 -12.64 21.28 22.74
N SER A 628 -11.42 21.83 22.77
CA SER A 628 -10.20 21.11 22.34
C SER A 628 -9.89 19.93 23.25
N THR A 629 -10.18 18.71 22.77
CA THR A 629 -10.02 17.46 23.50
C THR A 629 -8.56 17.21 23.92
N SER A 630 -7.59 17.57 23.06
CA SER A 630 -6.17 17.45 23.34
C SER A 630 -5.72 18.35 24.50
N ALA A 631 -6.16 19.61 24.53
CA ALA A 631 -5.78 20.56 25.58
C ALA A 631 -6.37 20.20 26.95
N GLU A 632 -7.60 19.70 26.99
CA GLU A 632 -8.22 19.22 28.23
C GLU A 632 -7.59 17.92 28.73
N ASN A 633 -7.30 16.97 27.85
CA ASN A 633 -6.64 15.72 28.24
C ASN A 633 -5.24 16.00 28.80
N ALA A 634 -4.49 16.93 28.21
CA ALA A 634 -3.20 17.37 28.76
C ALA A 634 -3.32 17.97 30.17
N LYS A 635 -4.34 18.81 30.42
CA LYS A 635 -4.63 19.34 31.78
C LYS A 635 -4.99 18.24 32.77
N LEU A 636 -5.73 17.22 32.33
CA LEU A 636 -6.14 16.10 33.18
C LEU A 636 -4.96 15.20 33.55
N GLU A 637 -4.07 14.86 32.61
CA GLU A 637 -2.85 14.10 32.92
C GLU A 637 -1.88 14.89 33.80
N ALA A 638 -1.76 16.22 33.63
CA ALA A 638 -1.00 17.08 34.53
C ALA A 638 -1.53 17.00 35.98
N ILE A 639 -2.85 17.12 36.19
CA ILE A 639 -3.48 16.99 37.51
C ILE A 639 -3.20 15.60 38.14
N LYS A 640 -3.25 14.52 37.35
CA LYS A 640 -2.91 13.17 37.84
C LYS A 640 -1.45 13.07 38.28
N SER A 641 -0.52 13.60 37.49
CA SER A 641 0.91 13.62 37.83
C SER A 641 1.20 14.44 39.08
N GLU A 642 0.62 15.65 39.19
CA GLU A 642 0.70 16.51 40.37
C GLU A 642 0.21 15.77 41.64
N ILE A 643 -0.92 15.05 41.55
CA ILE A 643 -1.46 14.23 42.64
C ILE A 643 -0.47 13.12 43.04
N ASP A 644 0.11 12.41 42.08
CA ASP A 644 0.96 11.25 42.34
C ASP A 644 2.31 11.64 42.96
N ASP A 645 2.91 12.74 42.51
CA ASP A 645 4.14 13.28 43.10
C ASP A 645 3.92 13.76 44.54
N VAL A 646 2.81 14.47 44.81
CA VAL A 646 2.48 14.92 46.17
C VAL A 646 2.14 13.74 47.08
N LEU A 647 1.39 12.74 46.60
CA LEU A 647 1.10 11.52 47.36
C LEU A 647 2.37 10.74 47.71
N LYS A 648 3.33 10.62 46.77
CA LYS A 648 4.61 9.95 46.98
C LYS A 648 5.49 10.71 47.98
N SER A 649 5.55 12.03 47.86
CA SER A 649 6.24 12.93 48.79
C SER A 649 5.68 12.81 50.22
N GLN A 650 4.36 12.87 50.36
CA GLN A 650 3.67 12.75 51.65
C GLN A 650 3.87 11.37 52.29
N SER A 651 3.79 10.29 51.51
CA SER A 651 4.04 8.92 52.00
C SER A 651 5.47 8.76 52.52
N SER A 652 6.46 9.40 51.88
CA SER A 652 7.85 9.43 52.35
C SER A 652 7.98 10.22 53.67
N ARG A 653 7.28 11.35 53.82
CA ARG A 653 7.26 12.15 55.07
C ARG A 653 6.65 11.36 56.22
N ILE A 654 5.50 10.71 56.02
CA ILE A 654 4.84 9.87 57.03
C ILE A 654 5.75 8.70 57.46
N THR A 655 6.41 8.04 56.51
CA THR A 655 7.38 6.96 56.81
C THR A 655 8.58 7.47 57.63
N LYS A 656 9.11 8.66 57.31
CA LYS A 656 10.20 9.29 58.06
C LYS A 656 9.77 9.69 59.48
N LEU A 657 8.58 10.28 59.62
CA LEU A 657 7.98 10.64 60.92
C LEU A 657 7.79 9.39 61.80
N GLU A 658 7.29 8.29 61.24
CA GLU A 658 7.16 7.00 61.93
C GLU A 658 8.52 6.40 62.32
N SER A 659 9.56 6.56 61.49
CA SER A 659 10.91 6.10 61.81
C SER A 659 11.56 6.91 62.95
N LEU A 660 11.36 8.22 62.97
CA LEU A 660 11.79 9.09 64.07
C LEU A 660 11.05 8.77 65.37
N TYR A 661 9.73 8.57 65.31
CA TYR A 661 8.92 8.13 66.45
C TYR A 661 9.41 6.79 67.02
N LYS A 662 9.67 5.79 66.17
CA LYS A 662 10.25 4.50 66.58
C LYS A 662 11.67 4.62 67.17
N THR A 663 12.44 5.60 66.72
CA THR A 663 13.79 5.88 67.27
C THR A 663 13.68 6.53 68.65
N ARG A 664 12.81 7.53 68.80
CA ARG A 664 12.50 8.16 70.09
C ARG A 664 12.00 7.15 71.12
N LEU A 665 11.09 6.25 70.75
CA LEU A 665 10.59 5.19 71.63
C LEU A 665 11.70 4.29 72.21
N LYS A 666 12.78 4.05 71.46
CA LYS A 666 13.94 3.27 71.92
C LYS A 666 14.87 4.09 72.82
N ASN A 667 15.03 5.38 72.54
CA ASN A 667 15.97 6.26 73.23
C ASN A 667 15.38 6.88 74.52
N THR A 668 14.05 6.87 74.69
CA THR A 668 13.37 7.57 75.79
C THR A 668 13.08 6.66 76.98
N ARG A 669 13.54 7.06 78.17
CA ARG A 669 13.44 6.27 79.41
C ARG A 669 12.00 6.06 79.95
N LYS A 670 11.03 6.82 79.44
CA LYS A 670 9.58 6.67 79.68
C LYS A 670 8.88 6.51 78.33
N ALA A 671 8.39 5.31 78.02
CA ALA A 671 7.74 5.05 76.73
C ALA A 671 6.39 5.79 76.56
N LYS A 672 5.67 6.01 77.67
CA LYS A 672 4.41 6.78 77.73
C LYS A 672 4.66 8.21 78.24
N ASP A 673 5.40 9.01 77.50
CA ASP A 673 5.38 10.47 77.68
C ASP A 673 4.28 11.11 76.81
N GLU A 674 3.95 12.37 77.07
CA GLU A 674 2.90 13.10 76.34
C GLU A 674 3.26 13.24 74.84
N VAL A 675 4.56 13.39 74.54
CA VAL A 675 5.11 13.54 73.19
C VAL A 675 4.89 12.29 72.35
N ASN A 676 5.25 11.11 72.86
CA ASN A 676 5.02 9.84 72.16
C ASN A 676 3.52 9.57 72.00
N THR A 677 2.72 9.90 73.02
CA THR A 677 1.26 9.74 72.96
C THR A 677 0.65 10.60 71.84
N TYR A 678 1.06 11.86 71.73
CA TYR A 678 0.66 12.76 70.66
C TYR A 678 1.06 12.22 69.29
N TYR A 679 2.36 11.96 69.05
CA TYR A 679 2.83 11.54 67.73
C TYR A 679 2.30 10.17 67.30
N ALA A 680 2.01 9.25 68.24
CA ALA A 680 1.31 8.01 67.91
C ALA A 680 -0.05 8.28 67.25
N SER A 681 -0.87 9.14 67.88
CA SER A 681 -2.20 9.50 67.37
C SER A 681 -2.14 10.31 66.07
N GLU A 682 -1.18 11.23 65.93
CA GLU A 682 -1.05 12.05 64.73
C GLU A 682 -0.55 11.23 63.52
N ILE A 683 0.37 10.28 63.72
CA ILE A 683 0.81 9.37 62.66
C ILE A 683 -0.36 8.49 62.16
N GLU A 684 -1.21 7.99 63.06
CA GLU A 684 -2.39 7.20 62.70
C GLU A 684 -3.42 8.04 61.92
N LYS A 685 -3.71 9.26 62.40
CA LYS A 685 -4.56 10.25 61.74
C LYS A 685 -4.07 10.59 60.32
N LEU A 686 -2.76 10.84 60.16
CA LEU A 686 -2.14 11.13 58.87
C LEU A 686 -2.21 9.93 57.89
N LYS A 687 -1.99 8.70 58.39
CA LYS A 687 -2.14 7.47 57.58
C LYS A 687 -3.59 7.27 57.11
N SER A 688 -4.55 7.48 58.00
CA SER A 688 -5.99 7.36 57.68
C SER A 688 -6.40 8.34 56.58
N GLN A 689 -5.99 9.61 56.70
CA GLN A 689 -6.26 10.65 55.70
C GLN A 689 -5.60 10.36 54.34
N GLN A 690 -4.36 9.89 54.33
CA GLN A 690 -3.67 9.47 53.10
C GLN A 690 -4.42 8.32 52.41
N ALA A 691 -4.96 7.35 53.17
CA ALA A 691 -5.76 6.26 52.63
C ALA A 691 -7.11 6.72 52.06
N GLU A 692 -7.78 7.68 52.71
CA GLU A 692 -9.02 8.29 52.21
C GLU A 692 -8.81 9.04 50.89
N ILE A 693 -7.70 9.79 50.77
CA ILE A 693 -7.31 10.47 49.54
C ILE A 693 -7.03 9.47 48.41
N LEU A 694 -6.29 8.40 48.68
CA LEU A 694 -6.03 7.33 47.70
C LEU A 694 -7.32 6.65 47.21
N LYS A 695 -8.24 6.34 48.13
CA LYS A 695 -9.57 5.79 47.81
C LYS A 695 -10.37 6.77 46.94
N THR A 696 -10.37 8.05 47.28
CA THR A 696 -11.07 9.10 46.53
C THR A 696 -10.49 9.26 45.12
N ARG A 697 -9.16 9.30 44.98
CA ARG A 697 -8.47 9.32 43.68
C ARG A 697 -8.90 8.12 42.82
N GLN A 698 -8.92 6.91 43.37
CA GLN A 698 -9.29 5.71 42.61
C GLN A 698 -10.74 5.76 42.11
N ILE A 699 -11.68 6.23 42.95
CA ILE A 699 -13.08 6.40 42.56
C ILE A 699 -13.21 7.39 41.38
N LEU A 700 -12.52 8.53 41.45
CA LEU A 700 -12.55 9.56 40.40
C LEU A 700 -11.92 9.07 39.08
N LEU A 701 -10.84 8.29 39.15
CA LEU A 701 -10.23 7.66 37.97
C LEU A 701 -11.16 6.64 37.32
N ASN A 702 -11.82 5.78 38.11
CA ASN A 702 -12.80 4.83 37.60
C ASN A 702 -14.00 5.55 36.94
N GLN A 703 -14.46 6.66 37.53
CA GLN A 703 -15.50 7.51 36.93
C GLN A 703 -15.07 8.10 35.58
N LEU A 704 -13.81 8.53 35.43
CA LEU A 704 -13.29 9.02 34.14
C LEU A 704 -13.23 7.95 33.06
N VAL A 705 -12.91 6.70 33.43
CA VAL A 705 -12.96 5.56 32.51
C VAL A 705 -14.40 5.32 32.05
N GLN A 706 -15.36 5.24 32.98
CA GLN A 706 -16.77 5.04 32.64
C GLN A 706 -17.32 6.18 31.76
N ILE A 707 -17.03 7.44 32.11
CA ILE A 707 -17.47 8.60 31.32
C ILE A 707 -16.88 8.56 29.90
N LYS A 708 -15.64 8.09 29.73
CA LYS A 708 -15.03 7.90 28.40
C LYS A 708 -15.77 6.85 27.59
N GLU A 709 -16.04 5.67 28.17
CA GLU A 709 -16.75 4.57 27.51
C GLU A 709 -18.17 4.99 27.09
N ASP A 710 -18.93 5.61 28.00
CA ASP A 710 -20.23 6.20 27.73
C ASP A 710 -20.18 7.26 26.61
N THR A 711 -19.15 8.13 26.61
CA THR A 711 -18.97 9.17 25.59
C THR A 711 -18.69 8.56 24.21
N ASP A 712 -17.84 7.53 24.15
CA ASP A 712 -17.51 6.83 22.91
C ASP A 712 -18.69 6.00 22.39
N PHE A 713 -19.56 5.48 23.28
CA PHE A 713 -20.85 4.89 22.91
C PHE A 713 -21.80 5.91 22.25
N GLU A 714 -22.03 7.07 22.88
CA GLU A 714 -22.91 8.11 22.32
C GLU A 714 -22.36 8.73 21.02
N ARG A 715 -21.03 8.83 20.90
CA ARG A 715 -20.38 9.19 19.62
C ARG A 715 -20.63 8.14 18.55
N LYS A 716 -20.52 6.86 18.87
CA LYS A 716 -20.85 5.77 17.93
C LYS A 716 -22.33 5.78 17.53
N ARG A 717 -23.26 6.09 18.44
CA ARG A 717 -24.69 6.31 18.14
C ARG A 717 -24.89 7.45 17.14
N ARG A 718 -24.22 8.59 17.35
CA ARG A 718 -24.21 9.74 16.42
C ARG A 718 -23.59 9.41 15.05
N ILE A 719 -22.49 8.66 15.01
CA ILE A 719 -21.82 8.25 13.76
C ILE A 719 -22.67 7.24 12.99
N LYS A 720 -23.27 6.25 13.65
CA LYS A 720 -24.19 5.29 13.01
C LYS A 720 -25.38 5.99 12.36
N ARG A 721 -25.94 7.03 13.01
CA ARG A 721 -26.96 7.91 12.43
C ARG A 721 -26.46 8.67 11.20
N ALA A 722 -25.30 9.33 11.30
CA ALA A 722 -24.71 10.06 10.18
C ALA A 722 -24.35 9.18 8.96
N ALA A 723 -24.10 7.88 9.17
CA ALA A 723 -23.88 6.90 8.11
C ALA A 723 -25.18 6.28 7.54
N PHE A 724 -26.33 6.52 8.17
CA PHE A 724 -27.66 6.03 7.77
C PHE A 724 -28.63 7.21 7.68
N ASP A 725 -28.43 8.07 6.66
CA ASP A 725 -29.51 8.94 6.17
C ASP A 725 -30.66 8.04 5.68
N ASN A 726 -31.66 7.82 6.53
CA ASN A 726 -32.89 7.13 6.16
C ASN A 726 -33.53 7.87 4.96
N GLU A 727 -34.13 7.15 4.02
CA GLU A 727 -34.76 7.70 2.82
C GLU A 727 -35.77 8.81 3.17
N GLN A 728 -36.47 8.66 4.31
CA GLN A 728 -37.36 9.67 4.86
C GLN A 728 -36.65 10.93 5.39
N GLU A 729 -35.46 10.80 6.01
CA GLU A 729 -34.69 11.94 6.48
C GLU A 729 -34.05 12.71 5.33
N ARG A 730 -33.57 12.01 4.29
CA ARG A 730 -33.13 12.60 3.02
C ARG A 730 -34.26 13.40 2.38
N TYR A 731 -35.44 12.79 2.23
CA TYR A 731 -36.64 13.47 1.72
C TYR A 731 -36.97 14.74 2.52
N ASN A 732 -36.96 14.68 3.86
CA ASN A 732 -37.23 15.85 4.70
C ASN A 732 -36.19 16.98 4.52
N LYS A 733 -34.89 16.64 4.44
CA LYS A 733 -33.81 17.60 4.15
C LYS A 733 -33.98 18.25 2.78
N ASP A 734 -34.29 17.45 1.77
CA ASP A 734 -34.50 17.87 0.39
C ASP A 734 -35.72 18.79 0.23
N ARG A 735 -36.85 18.47 0.90
CA ARG A 735 -38.01 19.37 0.97
C ARG A 735 -37.68 20.70 1.66
N GLY A 736 -36.85 20.66 2.70
CA GLY A 736 -36.34 21.87 3.38
C GLY A 736 -35.50 22.75 2.46
N ALA A 737 -34.55 22.14 1.74
CA ALA A 737 -33.70 22.83 0.76
C ALA A 737 -34.54 23.46 -0.36
N LEU A 738 -35.47 22.72 -0.95
CA LEU A 738 -36.35 23.25 -2.00
C LEU A 738 -37.24 24.41 -1.50
N LYS A 739 -37.75 24.32 -0.26
CA LYS A 739 -38.50 25.43 0.35
C LYS A 739 -37.61 26.68 0.49
N ALA A 740 -36.40 26.53 1.04
CA ALA A 740 -35.46 27.63 1.19
C ALA A 740 -35.05 28.24 -0.17
N LEU A 741 -34.91 27.42 -1.22
CA LEU A 741 -34.65 27.92 -2.58
C LEU A 741 -35.84 28.73 -3.12
N LYS A 742 -37.08 28.27 -2.93
CA LYS A 742 -38.29 29.01 -3.35
C LYS A 742 -38.51 30.32 -2.58
N GLU A 743 -38.13 30.37 -1.31
CA GLU A 743 -38.27 31.57 -0.46
C GLU A 743 -37.15 32.61 -0.69
N ASN A 744 -35.92 32.18 -0.98
CA ASN A 744 -34.76 33.09 -1.08
C ASN A 744 -34.35 33.47 -2.53
N THR A 745 -35.07 33.01 -3.55
CA THR A 745 -34.72 33.29 -4.96
C THR A 745 -35.59 34.39 -5.56
N THR A 746 -34.98 35.51 -5.96
CA THR A 746 -35.65 36.59 -6.68
C THR A 746 -35.71 36.31 -8.20
N VAL A 747 -36.87 36.59 -8.81
CA VAL A 747 -37.06 36.49 -10.26
C VAL A 747 -36.31 37.63 -10.97
N THR A 748 -35.69 37.33 -12.12
CA THR A 748 -34.85 38.26 -12.88
C THR A 748 -35.33 38.35 -14.33
N GLU A 749 -35.45 39.56 -14.89
CA GLU A 749 -35.94 39.80 -16.27
C GLU A 749 -34.91 39.52 -17.39
N GLN A 750 -33.69 39.08 -17.04
CA GLN A 750 -32.63 38.82 -18.02
C GLN A 750 -32.80 37.46 -18.70
N THR A 751 -32.77 37.44 -20.04
CA THR A 751 -32.81 36.21 -20.84
C THR A 751 -31.48 35.43 -20.73
N PRO A 752 -31.47 34.18 -20.25
CA PRO A 752 -30.24 33.38 -20.13
C PRO A 752 -29.84 32.71 -21.44
N THR A 753 -28.54 32.43 -21.59
CA THR A 753 -27.99 31.65 -22.69
C THR A 753 -27.94 30.15 -22.34
N ILE A 754 -28.46 29.27 -23.20
CA ILE A 754 -28.50 27.79 -22.99
C ILE A 754 -27.10 27.21 -22.68
N SER A 755 -26.04 27.84 -23.19
CA SER A 755 -24.64 27.43 -23.02
C SER A 755 -24.11 27.49 -21.60
N GLU A 756 -24.78 28.17 -20.66
CA GLU A 756 -24.28 28.41 -19.29
C GLU A 756 -25.01 27.58 -18.21
N SER A 757 -25.85 26.63 -18.61
CA SER A 757 -26.55 25.72 -17.71
C SER A 757 -26.03 24.30 -17.85
N ASP A 758 -25.51 23.73 -16.75
CA ASP A 758 -25.19 22.31 -16.64
C ASP A 758 -26.51 21.55 -16.48
N PHE A 759 -26.93 20.79 -17.50
CA PHE A 759 -28.14 19.95 -17.45
C PHE A 759 -27.87 18.55 -16.85
N GLY A 760 -26.61 18.25 -16.52
CA GLY A 760 -26.19 16.96 -16.00
C GLY A 760 -26.26 15.84 -17.04
N GLU A 761 -26.77 14.68 -16.63
CA GLU A 761 -26.82 13.49 -17.49
C GLU A 761 -27.94 13.55 -18.54
N VAL A 762 -27.63 13.15 -19.77
CA VAL A 762 -28.57 13.11 -20.89
C VAL A 762 -29.31 11.77 -20.92
N ILE A 763 -30.64 11.81 -20.90
CA ILE A 763 -31.50 10.62 -21.03
C ILE A 763 -31.55 10.19 -22.51
N PRO A 764 -30.99 9.02 -22.91
CA PRO A 764 -30.70 8.73 -24.32
C PRO A 764 -31.91 8.63 -25.27
N ASN A 765 -33.08 8.27 -24.74
CA ASN A 765 -34.28 7.95 -25.52
C ASN A 765 -35.46 8.91 -25.27
N ASN A 766 -35.23 10.04 -24.58
CA ASN A 766 -36.24 11.00 -24.08
C ASN A 766 -37.36 10.41 -23.20
N ILE A 767 -37.38 9.10 -22.95
CA ILE A 767 -38.28 8.40 -22.04
C ILE A 767 -37.44 7.42 -21.21
N LEU A 768 -37.45 7.60 -19.88
CA LEU A 768 -36.91 6.67 -18.90
C LEU A 768 -38.06 6.07 -18.08
N ILE A 769 -37.90 4.84 -17.59
CA ILE A 769 -38.84 4.22 -16.64
C ILE A 769 -38.07 3.97 -15.34
N ILE A 770 -38.61 4.42 -14.21
CA ILE A 770 -38.08 4.20 -12.87
C ILE A 770 -39.17 3.53 -12.04
N ASN A 771 -38.81 2.48 -11.30
CA ASN A 771 -39.76 1.71 -10.52
C ASN A 771 -39.50 1.91 -9.02
N ARG A 772 -40.56 2.00 -8.21
CA ARG A 772 -40.53 2.07 -6.73
C ARG A 772 -39.69 3.22 -6.18
N VAL A 773 -40.05 4.45 -6.54
CA VAL A 773 -39.48 5.67 -5.96
C VAL A 773 -40.31 6.07 -4.74
N ALA A 774 -39.73 5.98 -3.54
CA ALA A 774 -40.44 6.34 -2.31
C ALA A 774 -40.76 7.84 -2.26
N ASN A 775 -41.86 8.20 -1.60
CA ASN A 775 -42.34 9.59 -1.44
C ASN A 775 -42.58 10.36 -2.75
N VAL A 776 -42.82 9.65 -3.87
CA VAL A 776 -43.18 10.19 -5.18
C VAL A 776 -44.42 9.46 -5.71
N GLU A 777 -45.26 10.12 -6.51
CA GLU A 777 -46.47 9.51 -7.08
C GLU A 777 -46.19 8.88 -8.45
N ALA A 778 -46.92 7.82 -8.81
CA ALA A 778 -46.79 7.19 -10.12
C ALA A 778 -47.32 8.11 -11.24
N GLY A 779 -46.57 8.27 -12.33
CA GLY A 779 -46.93 9.18 -13.42
C GLY A 779 -45.77 9.55 -14.34
N TYR A 780 -46.03 10.44 -15.31
CA TYR A 780 -45.06 10.89 -16.32
C TYR A 780 -44.53 12.28 -15.97
N TYR A 781 -43.30 12.34 -15.48
CA TYR A 781 -42.59 13.54 -15.03
C TYR A 781 -41.83 14.19 -16.19
N LEU A 782 -42.01 15.49 -16.38
CA LEU A 782 -41.25 16.29 -17.35
C LEU A 782 -39.98 16.82 -16.68
N VAL A 783 -38.90 16.05 -16.81
CA VAL A 783 -37.59 16.28 -16.19
C VAL A 783 -36.75 17.24 -17.03
N LEU A 784 -36.21 18.26 -16.38
CA LEU A 784 -35.36 19.32 -16.95
C LEU A 784 -33.87 18.95 -16.92
N ALA A 785 -33.40 18.35 -15.83
CA ALA A 785 -31.99 18.00 -15.60
C ALA A 785 -31.84 16.84 -14.61
N VAL A 786 -30.69 16.16 -14.66
CA VAL A 786 -30.37 15.00 -13.79
C VAL A 786 -28.98 15.15 -13.20
N HIS A 787 -28.87 15.28 -11.87
CA HIS A 787 -27.60 15.48 -11.16
C HIS A 787 -27.42 14.51 -9.99
N SER A 788 -26.19 14.07 -9.73
CA SER A 788 -25.81 13.31 -8.54
C SER A 788 -25.38 14.17 -7.35
N ASP A 789 -25.04 15.45 -7.58
CA ASP A 789 -24.53 16.39 -6.58
C ASP A 789 -25.61 17.40 -6.12
N THR A 790 -25.69 17.65 -4.81
CA THR A 790 -26.70 18.53 -4.20
C THR A 790 -26.48 20.00 -4.52
N ASN A 791 -25.23 20.47 -4.63
CA ASN A 791 -24.93 21.86 -4.98
C ASN A 791 -25.31 22.12 -6.43
N LYS A 792 -24.97 21.19 -7.34
CA LYS A 792 -25.39 21.27 -8.75
C LYS A 792 -26.91 21.28 -8.90
N ARG A 793 -27.61 20.43 -8.15
CA ARG A 793 -29.07 20.42 -8.09
C ARG A 793 -29.61 21.78 -7.64
N ASP A 794 -29.11 22.30 -6.52
CA ASP A 794 -29.60 23.55 -5.93
C ASP A 794 -29.30 24.76 -6.83
N ASP A 795 -28.15 24.78 -7.49
CA ASP A 795 -27.79 25.81 -8.48
C ASP A 795 -28.69 25.74 -9.72
N PHE A 796 -29.03 24.55 -10.21
CA PHE A 796 -29.96 24.38 -11.33
C PHE A 796 -31.38 24.80 -10.96
N VAL A 797 -31.90 24.35 -9.81
CA VAL A 797 -33.21 24.75 -9.28
C VAL A 797 -33.27 26.26 -9.07
N ARG A 798 -32.24 26.88 -8.50
CA ARG A 798 -32.15 28.34 -8.32
C ARG A 798 -32.23 29.07 -9.66
N LYS A 799 -31.50 28.62 -10.68
CA LYS A 799 -31.60 29.18 -12.04
C LYS A 799 -33.03 29.08 -12.58
N VAL A 800 -33.66 27.90 -12.53
CA VAL A 800 -35.04 27.71 -13.02
C VAL A 800 -36.05 28.63 -12.30
N LEU A 801 -35.88 28.83 -10.98
CA LEU A 801 -36.69 29.78 -10.20
C LEU A 801 -36.43 31.25 -10.58
N GLN A 802 -35.16 31.65 -10.79
CA GLN A 802 -34.80 33.01 -11.24
C GLN A 802 -35.47 33.39 -12.56
N PHE A 803 -35.73 32.41 -13.44
CA PHE A 803 -36.36 32.61 -14.75
C PHE A 803 -37.87 32.29 -14.76
N GLY A 804 -38.50 32.24 -13.58
CA GLY A 804 -39.95 32.35 -13.43
C GLY A 804 -40.75 31.05 -13.41
N ASP A 805 -40.13 29.86 -13.48
CA ASP A 805 -40.86 28.60 -13.29
C ASP A 805 -40.92 28.18 -11.82
N SER A 806 -41.92 28.67 -11.10
CA SER A 806 -42.19 28.33 -9.71
C SER A 806 -42.59 26.86 -9.48
N ASN A 807 -42.92 26.13 -10.54
CA ASN A 807 -43.37 24.73 -10.47
C ASN A 807 -42.23 23.73 -10.39
N VAL A 808 -40.96 24.19 -10.51
CA VAL A 808 -39.81 23.32 -10.38
C VAL A 808 -39.80 22.61 -9.01
N ASP A 809 -39.58 21.31 -9.06
CA ASP A 809 -39.47 20.42 -7.90
C ASP A 809 -38.48 19.29 -8.27
N PHE A 810 -38.12 18.43 -7.33
CA PHE A 810 -37.20 17.33 -7.61
C PHE A 810 -37.44 16.14 -6.68
N PHE A 811 -37.05 14.96 -7.15
CA PHE A 811 -36.98 13.76 -6.32
C PHE A 811 -35.61 13.10 -6.44
N TYR A 812 -35.26 12.27 -5.45
CA TYR A 812 -34.06 11.44 -5.44
C TYR A 812 -34.46 9.99 -5.67
N ASP A 813 -33.86 9.33 -6.67
CA ASP A 813 -33.94 7.87 -6.80
C ASP A 813 -32.71 7.24 -6.15
N VAL A 814 -32.96 6.41 -5.14
CA VAL A 814 -31.90 5.68 -4.41
C VAL A 814 -31.16 4.71 -5.34
N ASN A 815 -31.86 4.08 -6.29
CA ASN A 815 -31.30 3.03 -7.14
C ASN A 815 -30.25 3.57 -8.13
N SER A 816 -30.53 4.73 -8.76
CA SER A 816 -29.58 5.42 -9.63
C SER A 816 -28.70 6.45 -8.90
N SER A 817 -29.00 6.74 -7.62
CA SER A 817 -28.34 7.75 -6.78
C SER A 817 -28.30 9.15 -7.42
N LYS A 818 -29.45 9.58 -7.97
CA LYS A 818 -29.59 10.81 -8.77
C LYS A 818 -30.83 11.60 -8.38
N TYR A 819 -30.70 12.92 -8.43
CA TYR A 819 -31.79 13.88 -8.40
C TYR A 819 -32.34 14.09 -9.81
N TYR A 820 -33.65 13.95 -9.94
CA TYR A 820 -34.41 14.24 -11.15
C TYR A 820 -35.20 15.53 -10.91
N ILE A 821 -34.80 16.61 -11.58
CA ILE A 821 -35.42 17.93 -11.43
C ILE A 821 -36.52 18.06 -12.47
N TYR A 822 -37.76 18.31 -12.08
CA TYR A 822 -38.94 18.32 -12.96
C TYR A 822 -39.79 19.58 -12.75
N THR A 823 -40.68 19.87 -13.71
CA THR A 823 -41.61 21.02 -13.63
C THR A 823 -43.09 20.60 -13.60
N LYS A 824 -43.44 19.51 -14.29
CA LYS A 824 -44.83 19.04 -14.41
C LYS A 824 -44.92 17.52 -14.40
N VAL A 825 -46.05 17.01 -13.90
CA VAL A 825 -46.40 15.60 -13.86
C VAL A 825 -47.69 15.41 -14.65
N PHE A 826 -47.79 14.31 -15.39
CA PHE A 826 -48.94 13.95 -16.22
C PHE A 826 -49.39 12.52 -15.95
N ASN A 827 -50.69 12.26 -16.01
CA ASN A 827 -51.25 10.92 -15.79
C ASN A 827 -51.10 10.01 -17.01
N ASP A 828 -50.79 10.57 -18.19
CA ASP A 828 -50.65 9.84 -19.44
C ASP A 828 -49.49 10.36 -20.32
N LEU A 829 -48.97 9.47 -21.16
CA LEU A 829 -47.82 9.74 -22.02
C LEU A 829 -48.14 10.69 -23.19
N ALA A 830 -49.39 10.78 -23.64
CA ALA A 830 -49.76 11.64 -24.76
C ALA A 830 -49.77 13.12 -24.33
N SER A 831 -50.34 13.42 -23.16
CA SER A 831 -50.28 14.74 -22.52
C SER A 831 -48.83 15.17 -22.24
N ALA A 832 -48.01 14.28 -21.66
CA ALA A 832 -46.59 14.56 -21.41
C ALA A 832 -45.81 14.88 -22.69
N ARG A 833 -46.03 14.10 -23.77
CA ARG A 833 -45.41 14.34 -25.08
C ARG A 833 -45.89 15.64 -25.72
N SER A 834 -47.18 15.96 -25.64
CA SER A 834 -47.74 17.22 -26.15
C SER A 834 -47.13 18.43 -25.43
N ALA A 835 -47.05 18.37 -24.10
CA ALA A 835 -46.41 19.42 -23.29
C ALA A 835 -44.91 19.57 -23.62
N MET A 836 -44.17 18.47 -23.79
CA MET A 836 -42.76 18.51 -24.20
C MET A 836 -42.56 19.06 -25.61
N GLN A 837 -43.49 18.84 -26.54
CA GLN A 837 -43.42 19.35 -27.91
C GLN A 837 -43.81 20.83 -28.01
N ASN A 838 -44.87 21.24 -27.33
CA ASN A 838 -45.39 22.61 -27.38
C ASN A 838 -44.48 23.63 -26.68
N ASN A 839 -43.76 23.22 -25.64
CA ASN A 839 -42.94 24.14 -24.83
C ASN A 839 -41.45 24.19 -25.22
N LYS A 840 -41.06 23.65 -26.38
CA LYS A 840 -39.66 23.65 -26.88
C LYS A 840 -39.01 25.04 -27.03
N SER A 841 -39.81 26.10 -27.08
CA SER A 841 -39.38 27.50 -27.09
C SER A 841 -38.89 28.00 -25.72
N THR A 842 -39.21 27.31 -24.64
CA THR A 842 -38.79 27.66 -23.28
C THR A 842 -37.39 27.12 -23.00
N LEU A 843 -36.50 27.97 -22.48
CA LEU A 843 -35.06 27.72 -22.44
C LEU A 843 -34.64 26.36 -21.85
N TYR A 844 -35.25 25.96 -20.73
CA TYR A 844 -34.94 24.71 -20.03
C TYR A 844 -35.69 23.50 -20.59
N LEU A 845 -36.81 23.73 -21.31
CA LEU A 845 -37.63 22.67 -21.90
C LEU A 845 -37.10 22.22 -23.27
N SER A 846 -36.15 22.94 -23.88
CA SER A 846 -35.48 22.51 -25.11
C SER A 846 -34.70 21.19 -24.98
N LYS A 847 -34.31 20.82 -23.75
CA LYS A 847 -33.59 19.57 -23.42
C LYS A 847 -34.36 18.63 -22.48
N SER A 848 -35.62 18.94 -22.15
CA SER A 848 -36.39 18.13 -21.21
C SER A 848 -36.65 16.72 -21.73
N SER A 849 -36.76 15.77 -20.80
CA SER A 849 -37.08 14.36 -21.06
C SER A 849 -38.24 13.91 -20.18
N ILE A 850 -38.91 12.82 -20.56
CA ILE A 850 -40.01 12.23 -19.80
C ILE A 850 -39.46 11.10 -18.92
N VAL A 851 -39.84 11.07 -17.65
CA VAL A 851 -39.54 9.96 -16.74
C VAL A 851 -40.87 9.38 -16.25
N ASN A 852 -41.12 8.12 -16.56
CA ASN A 852 -42.29 7.37 -16.10
C ASN A 852 -41.96 6.69 -14.76
N ILE A 853 -42.68 7.05 -13.70
CA ILE A 853 -42.53 6.46 -12.37
C ILE A 853 -43.65 5.44 -12.16
N GLN A 854 -43.27 4.21 -11.83
CA GLN A 854 -44.18 3.10 -11.55
C GLN A 854 -43.93 2.60 -10.11
N ASN A 855 -44.89 2.80 -9.22
CA ASN A 855 -44.76 2.42 -7.80
C ASN A 855 -45.61 1.19 -7.47
#